data_AF-A0A1M5FXW5-F1
#
_entry.id   AF-A0A1M5FXW5-F1
#
_cell.length_a   1.000
_cell.length_b   1.000
_cell.length_c   1.000
_cell.angle_alpha   90.00
_cell.angle_beta   90.00
_cell.angle_gamma   90.00
#
_symmetry.space_group_name_H-M   'P 1'
#
loop_
_entity.id
_entity.type
_entity.pdbx_description
1 polymer ?
#
loop_
_entity_poly.entity_id
_entity_poly.type
_entity_poly.pdbx_seq_one_letter_code
_entity_poly.pdbx_strand_id
1 'polypeptide(L)'
;MLTRNCLGITSLVAGGLIAGCSSDSSSTSPKDNLADATGIITNVCVYDGYAAMQGASGETLCLDTEGTLAFWINTDGSYGFPEATPGSTENNTADPIETSTDVGTTTPSDSTVSADKPAEDSTDSEPASETQSCTTDKALYSVNGISYYKNEDGSLYYFDTDCNKTSLSMIAPASSSSETISEDPEAPASSASRPGLSSSETATPVSSSSNATPNSSAVSIPNSSASSTSNGNVPTITYAASGAMVENNNNCVTVTGGEVEITCAGDYDFSGTYSGADAQIRVYSPKSDSGVYLNLRGLTLTNTADAPIYAQMSSKTFVVAKSGTTNTLSDGSTRTKSYTYVNSNNETKVDTTSACIYAKDDLTIKGEGTLIVKGNYNNGIHTSNDLRFRGATTINVTAANNGLKGKGIVDIENGNITIAATNGDGIKSDEGEDAGSIVDNKGIVNIKGGNITITKAGDDGIQAYNYIIVQDSVSEPNIKVTSTGKGIVSDNRVYINAGKIDISSGDDGVHSNQNIYFNGGYTTIAAPKNDGVHADSTLMINDGTIYVTNSYEGLEAWYIKANGGITDVYGTDDAWNAAGGNDGSGNTNQSGQSNWGFGPGGGMGGRMGSSSGFLTITGGVHHAKTGSGDTDGIDSNGELTISGGVVIVECQISGGMGGSFDADGTASLTSKTVLGFSSGSSEKGTNYNVSFTTGNYYGTSNIAFKPTISGRYMVATTGQPAQVSNTSSYQKSVTFPSGSSVYYNE
;
A
#
# COMPACT_ATOMS: atom_id res chain seq x y z
N MET A 1 4.47 -60.50 0.34
CA MET A 1 5.44 -59.43 0.67
C MET A 1 4.63 -58.22 1.10
N LEU A 2 4.81 -57.54 2.23
CA LEU A 2 5.48 -57.80 3.51
C LEU A 2 4.81 -56.78 4.46
N THR A 3 4.47 -57.25 5.64
CA THR A 3 3.82 -56.57 6.77
C THR A 3 4.66 -55.45 7.39
N ARG A 4 4.01 -54.51 8.10
CA ARG A 4 4.47 -53.76 9.30
C ARG A 4 3.46 -52.67 9.65
N ASN A 5 3.16 -52.27 10.89
CA ASN A 5 3.17 -52.84 12.24
C ASN A 5 2.53 -51.73 13.11
N CYS A 6 1.50 -52.05 13.89
CA CYS A 6 1.01 -51.20 14.99
C CYS A 6 1.72 -51.58 16.30
N LEU A 7 2.07 -50.57 17.11
CA LEU A 7 2.27 -50.56 18.58
C LEU A 7 2.53 -49.07 18.92
N GLY A 8 1.76 -48.33 19.72
CA GLY A 8 1.07 -48.64 20.97
C GLY A 8 1.98 -48.26 22.15
N ILE A 9 1.53 -47.36 23.05
CA ILE A 9 1.95 -47.09 24.46
C ILE A 9 1.55 -45.62 24.79
N THR A 10 0.39 -45.37 25.40
CA THR A 10 0.10 -45.19 26.85
C THR A 10 0.76 -43.96 27.50
N SER A 11 -0.08 -42.99 27.85
CA SER A 11 0.20 -41.80 28.65
C SER A 11 -0.08 -42.04 30.14
N LEU A 12 0.86 -41.66 31.02
CA LEU A 12 0.64 -41.51 32.46
C LEU A 12 1.31 -40.22 32.98
N VAL A 13 0.44 -39.31 33.43
CA VAL A 13 0.48 -38.28 34.49
C VAL A 13 1.79 -38.01 35.27
N ALA A 14 2.16 -36.71 35.36
CA ALA A 14 2.45 -35.89 36.56
C ALA A 14 3.04 -34.54 36.08
N GLY A 15 2.65 -33.33 36.48
CA GLY A 15 1.96 -32.86 37.67
C GLY A 15 2.83 -31.80 38.34
N GLY A 16 2.42 -30.52 38.32
CA GLY A 16 2.88 -29.54 39.31
C GLY A 16 3.25 -28.13 38.83
N LEU A 17 2.41 -27.18 39.25
CA LEU A 17 2.73 -25.79 39.67
C LEU A 17 2.93 -24.73 38.58
N ILE A 18 1.81 -24.12 38.17
CA ILE A 18 1.78 -22.72 37.73
C ILE A 18 1.10 -21.92 38.85
N ALA A 19 1.87 -21.02 39.47
CA ALA A 19 1.36 -19.97 40.34
C ALA A 19 0.89 -18.81 39.45
N GLY A 20 -0.33 -18.35 39.70
CA GLY A 20 -0.97 -17.29 38.93
C GLY A 20 -0.38 -15.91 39.14
N CYS A 21 -0.52 -15.09 38.11
CA CYS A 21 -0.75 -13.65 38.23
C CYS A 21 -1.93 -13.31 37.31
N SER A 22 -2.84 -12.53 37.88
CA SER A 22 -4.18 -12.17 37.41
C SER A 22 -4.17 -11.40 36.09
N SER A 23 -5.09 -11.78 35.19
CA SER A 23 -5.50 -11.00 34.02
C SER A 23 -6.96 -10.60 34.22
N ASP A 24 -7.21 -9.43 34.81
CA ASP A 24 -8.52 -8.78 34.70
C ASP A 24 -8.52 -7.94 33.41
N SER A 25 -8.85 -8.59 32.29
CA SER A 25 -9.28 -7.91 31.06
C SER A 25 -10.79 -8.12 30.94
N SER A 26 -11.59 -7.14 31.34
CA SER A 26 -12.99 -7.08 30.96
C SER A 26 -13.05 -6.73 29.46
N SER A 27 -13.07 -7.76 28.61
CA SER A 27 -13.26 -7.64 27.17
C SER A 27 -14.74 -7.44 26.86
N THR A 28 -15.14 -6.22 26.54
CA THR A 28 -16.33 -5.99 25.71
C THR A 28 -15.98 -6.30 24.25
N SER A 29 -16.93 -6.95 23.56
CA SER A 29 -16.79 -7.50 22.21
C SER A 29 -16.64 -6.41 21.14
N PRO A 30 -15.77 -6.57 20.12
CA PRO A 30 -15.51 -5.57 19.07
C PRO A 30 -16.57 -5.56 17.94
N LYS A 31 -17.86 -5.76 18.27
CA LYS A 31 -18.96 -5.47 17.34
C LYS A 31 -19.42 -4.00 17.40
N ASP A 32 -18.85 -3.22 18.33
CA ASP A 32 -19.27 -1.84 18.60
C ASP A 32 -18.18 -0.77 18.32
N ASN A 33 -17.02 -1.10 17.73
CA ASN A 33 -15.90 -0.15 17.58
C ASN A 33 -15.60 0.29 16.13
N LEU A 34 -16.63 0.64 15.36
CA LEU A 34 -16.52 1.61 14.26
C LEU A 34 -17.27 2.92 14.58
N ALA A 35 -17.75 3.04 15.82
CA ALA A 35 -18.19 4.26 16.44
C ALA A 35 -17.38 4.45 17.72
N ASP A 36 -16.82 5.64 17.95
CA ASP A 36 -16.53 6.05 19.32
C ASP A 36 -17.84 6.01 20.15
N ALA A 37 -17.76 6.05 21.47
CA ALA A 37 -18.88 6.04 22.44
C ALA A 37 -19.94 7.14 22.22
N THR A 38 -19.80 7.94 21.16
CA THR A 38 -20.70 8.99 20.66
C THR A 38 -21.45 8.63 19.36
N GLY A 39 -21.20 7.46 18.74
CA GLY A 39 -21.92 7.03 17.53
C GLY A 39 -21.41 7.61 16.20
N ILE A 40 -20.16 8.12 16.16
CA ILE A 40 -19.61 8.81 14.98
C ILE A 40 -18.71 7.87 14.18
N ILE A 41 -19.04 7.66 12.90
CA ILE A 41 -18.23 6.95 11.90
C ILE A 41 -16.96 7.77 11.63
N THR A 42 -15.77 7.18 11.80
CA THR A 42 -14.50 7.80 11.39
C THR A 42 -14.48 8.00 9.88
N ASN A 43 -14.29 9.24 9.45
CA ASN A 43 -14.62 9.70 8.09
C ASN A 43 -13.64 9.17 7.02
N VAL A 44 -14.07 8.18 6.22
CA VAL A 44 -13.34 7.56 5.10
C VAL A 44 -12.76 8.57 4.10
N CYS A 45 -13.46 9.69 3.83
CA CYS A 45 -12.98 10.68 2.87
C CYS A 45 -11.64 11.32 3.28
N VAL A 46 -11.53 11.71 4.56
CA VAL A 46 -10.34 12.42 5.09
C VAL A 46 -9.11 11.51 5.05
N TYR A 47 -9.33 10.20 5.15
CA TYR A 47 -8.27 9.21 5.19
C TYR A 47 -7.59 9.07 3.82
N ASP A 48 -8.35 9.19 2.73
CA ASP A 48 -7.86 9.10 1.34
C ASP A 48 -7.40 10.44 0.75
N GLY A 49 -7.14 11.45 1.59
CA GLY A 49 -6.70 12.77 1.15
C GLY A 49 -7.80 13.60 0.48
N TYR A 50 -9.06 13.13 0.53
CA TYR A 50 -10.22 13.86 0.05
C TYR A 50 -10.77 14.78 1.15
N ALA A 51 -11.28 15.96 0.77
CA ALA A 51 -12.06 16.79 1.65
C ALA A 51 -13.43 16.15 1.88
N ALA A 52 -13.79 15.97 3.15
CA ALA A 52 -15.09 15.42 3.52
C ALA A 52 -16.10 16.53 3.79
N MET A 53 -17.21 16.52 3.07
CA MET A 53 -18.29 17.49 3.27
C MET A 53 -19.61 16.79 3.51
N GLN A 54 -20.47 17.39 4.33
CA GLN A 54 -21.81 16.86 4.53
C GLN A 54 -22.71 17.30 3.37
N GLY A 55 -23.25 16.31 2.66
CA GLY A 55 -24.24 16.49 1.61
C GLY A 55 -25.64 16.79 2.17
N ALA A 56 -26.51 17.26 1.30
CA ALA A 56 -27.84 17.77 1.64
C ALA A 56 -28.80 16.70 2.19
N SER A 57 -28.60 15.42 1.83
CA SER A 57 -29.40 14.29 2.35
C SER A 57 -28.71 13.57 3.51
N GLY A 58 -27.65 14.15 4.08
CA GLY A 58 -26.86 13.59 5.18
C GLY A 58 -25.71 12.67 4.75
N GLU A 59 -25.53 12.45 3.45
CA GLU A 59 -24.40 11.73 2.89
C GLU A 59 -23.06 12.44 3.15
N THR A 60 -21.95 11.70 3.13
CA THR A 60 -20.60 12.26 3.19
C THR A 60 -20.04 12.34 1.77
N LEU A 61 -19.78 13.54 1.27
CA LEU A 61 -19.15 13.79 -0.02
C LEU A 61 -17.62 13.79 0.14
N CYS A 62 -16.92 12.93 -0.60
CA CYS A 62 -15.47 12.87 -0.64
C CYS A 62 -14.97 13.58 -1.89
N LEU A 63 -14.29 14.72 -1.71
CA LEU A 63 -13.89 15.63 -2.79
C LEU A 63 -12.37 15.69 -2.95
N ASP A 64 -11.87 15.69 -4.17
CA ASP A 64 -10.42 15.81 -4.42
C ASP A 64 -9.88 17.20 -4.07
N THR A 65 -8.57 17.39 -4.25
CA THR A 65 -7.90 18.66 -3.99
C THR A 65 -8.40 19.82 -4.87
N GLU A 66 -9.11 19.53 -5.96
CA GLU A 66 -9.70 20.51 -6.89
C GLU A 66 -11.18 20.81 -6.56
N GLY A 67 -11.76 20.05 -5.63
CA GLY A 67 -13.15 20.13 -5.19
C GLY A 67 -14.12 19.34 -6.08
N THR A 68 -13.62 18.39 -6.87
CA THR A 68 -14.44 17.47 -7.67
C THR A 68 -14.88 16.30 -6.80
N LEU A 69 -16.14 15.89 -6.92
CA LEU A 69 -16.64 14.72 -6.22
C LEU A 69 -15.94 13.45 -6.73
N ALA A 70 -15.27 12.73 -5.83
CA ALA A 70 -14.67 11.44 -6.12
C ALA A 70 -15.70 10.32 -5.89
N PHE A 71 -16.36 10.35 -4.73
CA PHE A 71 -17.44 9.45 -4.33
C PHE A 71 -18.20 10.04 -3.14
N TRP A 72 -19.34 9.47 -2.79
CA TRP A 72 -20.06 9.80 -1.56
C TRP A 72 -20.43 8.55 -0.78
N ILE A 73 -20.71 8.73 0.50
CA ILE A 73 -21.14 7.70 1.45
C ILE A 73 -22.53 8.08 1.95
N ASN A 74 -23.55 7.32 1.58
CA ASN A 74 -24.91 7.48 2.07
C ASN A 74 -24.99 7.25 3.59
N THR A 75 -26.09 7.72 4.20
CA THR A 75 -26.32 7.61 5.66
C THR A 75 -26.47 6.16 6.15
N ASP A 76 -26.76 5.22 5.25
CA ASP A 76 -26.81 3.79 5.53
C ASP A 76 -25.45 3.07 5.36
N GLY A 77 -24.39 3.82 5.01
CA GLY A 77 -23.05 3.30 4.78
C GLY A 77 -22.79 2.79 3.36
N SER A 78 -23.78 2.81 2.47
CA SER A 78 -23.56 2.52 1.05
C SER A 78 -22.83 3.67 0.35
N TYR A 79 -22.11 3.38 -0.73
CA TYR A 79 -21.35 4.38 -1.48
C TYR A 79 -22.04 4.70 -2.80
N GLY A 80 -21.77 5.88 -3.37
CA GLY A 80 -22.09 6.20 -4.75
C GLY A 80 -21.00 7.05 -5.41
N PHE A 81 -20.99 7.06 -6.73
CA PHE A 81 -19.96 7.74 -7.54
C PHE A 81 -20.62 8.66 -8.56
N PRO A 82 -20.03 9.84 -8.85
CA PRO A 82 -20.63 10.76 -9.81
C PRO A 82 -20.64 10.13 -11.21
N GLU A 83 -21.81 10.10 -11.85
CA GLU A 83 -21.91 9.74 -13.26
C GLU A 83 -21.12 10.74 -14.12
N ALA A 84 -20.34 10.22 -15.08
CA ALA A 84 -19.70 11.06 -16.08
C ALA A 84 -20.78 11.82 -16.88
N THR A 85 -20.91 13.12 -16.67
CA THR A 85 -21.90 13.91 -17.40
C THR A 85 -21.52 13.99 -18.89
N PRO A 86 -22.43 13.71 -19.85
CA PRO A 86 -22.11 13.81 -21.27
C PRO A 86 -21.91 15.27 -21.71
N GLY A 87 -20.74 15.57 -22.31
CA GLY A 87 -20.59 16.64 -23.30
C GLY A 87 -19.92 17.95 -22.85
N SER A 88 -18.65 18.10 -23.22
CA SER A 88 -18.05 19.38 -23.60
C SER A 88 -17.76 19.35 -25.11
N THR A 89 -18.67 19.90 -25.92
CA THR A 89 -18.29 20.40 -27.24
C THR A 89 -17.78 21.82 -27.02
N GLU A 90 -16.47 22.01 -27.15
CA GLU A 90 -15.88 23.34 -27.25
C GLU A 90 -16.34 23.98 -28.57
N ASN A 91 -17.30 24.91 -28.47
CA ASN A 91 -17.64 25.83 -29.54
C ASN A 91 -16.52 26.86 -29.68
N ASN A 92 -15.56 26.59 -30.57
CA ASN A 92 -14.72 27.65 -31.13
C ASN A 92 -15.52 28.44 -32.16
N THR A 93 -15.44 29.75 -32.03
CA THR A 93 -16.22 30.74 -32.78
C THR A 93 -15.67 30.97 -34.19
N ALA A 94 -16.62 31.04 -35.13
CA ALA A 94 -16.66 31.84 -36.36
C ALA A 94 -15.51 31.77 -37.38
N ASP A 95 -15.83 31.27 -38.59
CA ASP A 95 -15.97 32.15 -39.75
C ASP A 95 -16.92 31.54 -40.83
N PRO A 96 -17.60 32.35 -41.66
CA PRO A 96 -18.76 31.95 -42.45
C PRO A 96 -18.44 31.66 -43.94
N ILE A 97 -19.49 31.29 -44.71
CA ILE A 97 -19.59 31.21 -46.19
C ILE A 97 -19.25 29.78 -46.70
N GLU A 98 -20.06 29.06 -47.49
CA GLU A 98 -21.03 29.43 -48.52
C GLU A 98 -22.09 28.34 -48.72
N THR A 99 -23.25 28.78 -49.20
CA THR A 99 -24.37 28.02 -49.76
C THR A 99 -24.00 27.17 -50.98
N SER A 100 -24.49 25.93 -51.07
CA SER A 100 -24.99 25.40 -52.34
C SER A 100 -26.04 24.30 -52.16
N THR A 101 -27.22 24.61 -52.66
CA THR A 101 -28.37 23.75 -52.96
C THR A 101 -28.07 22.73 -54.06
N ASP A 102 -28.57 21.49 -53.93
CA ASP A 102 -29.38 20.79 -54.96
C ASP A 102 -29.99 19.52 -54.33
N VAL A 103 -31.33 19.39 -54.20
CA VAL A 103 -32.28 18.75 -55.14
C VAL A 103 -31.91 17.29 -55.44
N GLY A 104 -32.73 16.26 -55.25
CA GLY A 104 -34.13 16.14 -54.86
C GLY A 104 -34.63 14.74 -55.29
N THR A 105 -35.75 14.30 -54.70
CA THR A 105 -36.72 13.30 -55.23
C THR A 105 -36.23 11.83 -55.24
N THR A 106 -36.98 10.77 -54.94
CA THR A 106 -38.43 10.45 -54.88
C THR A 106 -38.61 9.11 -54.14
N THR A 107 -39.61 9.02 -53.25
CA THR A 107 -40.40 7.81 -52.92
C THR A 107 -41.37 7.49 -54.10
N PRO A 108 -42.10 6.33 -54.24
CA PRO A 108 -42.87 5.68 -53.15
C PRO A 108 -43.27 4.18 -53.26
N SER A 109 -44.01 3.76 -52.24
CA SER A 109 -45.11 2.74 -52.21
C SER A 109 -44.68 1.26 -52.12
N ASP A 110 -45.41 0.35 -51.46
CA ASP A 110 -46.83 0.33 -51.05
C ASP A 110 -47.10 -0.83 -50.03
N SER A 111 -48.24 -0.70 -49.32
CA SER A 111 -49.20 -1.75 -48.90
C SER A 111 -48.89 -2.69 -47.71
N THR A 112 -49.80 -3.02 -46.76
CA THR A 112 -51.22 -2.69 -46.45
C THR A 112 -51.69 -3.39 -45.14
N VAL A 113 -52.57 -2.73 -44.34
CA VAL A 113 -53.85 -3.23 -43.69
C VAL A 113 -53.75 -4.15 -42.43
N SER A 114 -54.52 -4.07 -41.32
CA SER A 114 -55.85 -3.51 -40.88
C SER A 114 -55.89 -3.40 -39.32
N ALA A 115 -56.41 -2.34 -38.66
CA ALA A 115 -57.77 -2.12 -38.07
C ALA A 115 -58.22 -3.14 -36.98
N ASP A 116 -58.87 -2.84 -35.83
CA ASP A 116 -59.60 -1.67 -35.31
C ASP A 116 -59.96 -1.83 -33.78
N LYS A 117 -59.94 -0.70 -33.02
CA LYS A 117 -60.71 -0.20 -31.82
C LYS A 117 -61.39 -1.08 -30.71
N PRO A 118 -61.83 -0.51 -29.54
CA PRO A 118 -61.84 0.91 -29.15
C PRO A 118 -61.28 1.32 -27.77
N ALA A 119 -61.08 2.64 -27.67
CA ALA A 119 -60.68 3.47 -26.55
C ALA A 119 -61.68 3.48 -25.37
N GLU A 120 -61.14 3.56 -24.16
CA GLU A 120 -61.73 4.35 -23.07
C GLU A 120 -60.82 5.53 -22.74
N ASP A 121 -61.49 6.66 -22.63
CA ASP A 121 -61.03 8.01 -22.34
C ASP A 121 -61.04 8.20 -20.83
N SER A 122 -59.88 8.43 -20.23
CA SER A 122 -59.80 9.09 -18.92
C SER A 122 -58.60 10.02 -18.93
N THR A 123 -58.88 11.27 -19.26
CA THR A 123 -58.05 12.43 -19.00
C THR A 123 -57.72 12.52 -17.51
N ASP A 124 -56.46 12.28 -17.15
CA ASP A 124 -55.87 12.93 -15.99
C ASP A 124 -54.46 13.39 -16.40
N SER A 125 -54.43 14.57 -17.03
CA SER A 125 -53.21 15.31 -17.24
C SER A 125 -52.81 15.91 -15.90
N GLU A 126 -51.95 15.21 -15.16
CA GLU A 126 -51.13 15.89 -14.15
C GLU A 126 -50.32 16.98 -14.88
N PRO A 127 -50.30 18.22 -14.38
CA PRO A 127 -49.44 19.24 -14.95
C PRO A 127 -48.00 18.75 -14.78
N ALA A 128 -47.24 18.73 -15.86
CA ALA A 128 -45.79 18.66 -15.78
C ALA A 128 -45.34 19.75 -14.81
N SER A 129 -44.84 19.32 -13.65
CA SER A 129 -44.14 20.19 -12.72
C SER A 129 -42.97 20.78 -13.51
N GLU A 130 -43.14 22.03 -13.96
CA GLU A 130 -42.00 22.87 -14.31
C GLU A 130 -41.11 22.87 -13.08
N THR A 131 -40.02 22.09 -13.11
CA THR A 131 -39.00 22.15 -12.08
C THR A 131 -38.49 23.57 -12.10
N GLN A 132 -38.89 24.35 -11.08
CA GLN A 132 -38.43 25.69 -10.87
C GLN A 132 -36.91 25.61 -10.65
N SER A 133 -36.14 25.86 -11.71
CA SER A 133 -34.68 25.86 -11.61
C SER A 133 -34.29 27.04 -10.74
N CYS A 134 -33.80 26.76 -9.53
CA CYS A 134 -33.41 27.78 -8.56
C CYS A 134 -32.23 28.65 -9.03
N THR A 135 -31.54 28.25 -10.10
CA THR A 135 -30.47 29.01 -10.75
C THR A 135 -30.38 28.71 -12.26
N THR A 136 -29.64 29.55 -13.00
CA THR A 136 -29.18 29.28 -14.37
C THR A 136 -27.75 28.74 -14.43
N ASP A 137 -27.07 28.65 -13.28
CA ASP A 137 -25.70 28.11 -13.20
C ASP A 137 -25.68 26.62 -13.59
N LYS A 138 -24.58 26.18 -14.19
CA LYS A 138 -24.37 24.75 -14.48
C LYS A 138 -23.93 24.03 -13.20
N ALA A 139 -24.65 22.97 -12.83
CA ALA A 139 -24.27 22.10 -11.72
C ALA A 139 -22.93 21.40 -11.99
N LEU A 140 -22.14 21.21 -10.93
CA LEU A 140 -20.89 20.43 -10.97
C LEU A 140 -21.16 18.93 -11.00
N TYR A 141 -22.09 18.48 -10.15
CA TYR A 141 -22.51 17.09 -10.02
C TYR A 141 -23.86 17.04 -9.30
N SER A 142 -24.52 15.89 -9.34
CA SER A 142 -25.76 15.63 -8.61
C SER A 142 -25.63 14.37 -7.76
N VAL A 143 -26.11 14.43 -6.51
CA VAL A 143 -26.15 13.29 -5.59
C VAL A 143 -27.57 13.17 -5.04
N ASN A 144 -28.15 11.97 -5.09
CA ASN A 144 -29.51 11.70 -4.61
C ASN A 144 -30.57 12.69 -5.13
N GLY A 145 -30.44 13.12 -6.39
CA GLY A 145 -31.36 14.07 -7.05
C GLY A 145 -31.13 15.55 -6.70
N ILE A 146 -30.09 15.88 -5.92
CA ILE A 146 -29.74 17.25 -5.54
C ILE A 146 -28.49 17.68 -6.30
N SER A 147 -28.56 18.83 -6.97
CA SER A 147 -27.44 19.40 -7.73
C SER A 147 -26.58 20.33 -6.87
N TYR A 148 -25.26 20.20 -7.02
CA TYR A 148 -24.25 20.96 -6.29
C TYR A 148 -23.49 21.91 -7.21
N TYR A 149 -23.09 23.06 -6.69
CA TYR A 149 -22.51 24.19 -7.42
C TYR A 149 -21.32 24.77 -6.65
N LYS A 150 -20.50 25.61 -7.31
CA LYS A 150 -19.30 26.24 -6.72
C LYS A 150 -19.36 27.76 -6.86
N ASN A 151 -19.07 28.46 -5.77
CA ASN A 151 -18.90 29.91 -5.73
C ASN A 151 -17.55 30.32 -6.36
N GLU A 152 -17.43 31.60 -6.71
CA GLU A 152 -16.16 32.17 -7.23
C GLU A 152 -14.99 32.02 -6.24
N ASP A 153 -15.26 31.96 -4.93
CA ASP A 153 -14.26 31.74 -3.87
C ASP A 153 -13.89 30.26 -3.66
N GLY A 154 -14.50 29.36 -4.43
CA GLY A 154 -14.27 27.92 -4.38
C GLY A 154 -15.15 27.15 -3.39
N SER A 155 -15.97 27.82 -2.58
CA SER A 155 -16.91 27.16 -1.66
C SER A 155 -18.08 26.51 -2.40
N LEU A 156 -18.51 25.34 -1.94
CA LEU A 156 -19.56 24.55 -2.58
C LEU A 156 -20.93 24.79 -1.92
N TYR A 157 -21.99 24.75 -2.70
CA TYR A 157 -23.37 25.00 -2.25
C TYR A 157 -24.40 24.16 -3.02
N TYR A 158 -25.60 24.05 -2.47
CA TYR A 158 -26.80 23.49 -3.14
C TYR A 158 -28.00 24.41 -2.91
N PHE A 159 -29.10 24.17 -3.62
CA PHE A 159 -30.39 24.81 -3.36
C PHE A 159 -31.32 23.84 -2.64
N ASP A 160 -31.93 24.29 -1.55
CA ASP A 160 -32.99 23.52 -0.88
C ASP A 160 -34.29 23.54 -1.69
N THR A 161 -35.32 22.83 -1.19
CA THR A 161 -36.63 22.73 -1.85
C THR A 161 -37.36 24.07 -1.99
N ASP A 162 -36.98 25.08 -1.23
CA ASP A 162 -37.54 26.44 -1.27
C ASP A 162 -36.65 27.40 -2.10
N CYS A 163 -35.68 26.86 -2.85
CA CYS A 163 -34.69 27.60 -3.63
C CYS A 163 -33.80 28.55 -2.80
N ASN A 164 -33.60 28.28 -1.51
CA ASN A 164 -32.57 28.98 -0.74
C ASN A 164 -31.20 28.36 -1.00
N LYS A 165 -30.20 29.22 -1.18
CA LYS A 165 -28.81 28.83 -1.37
C LYS A 165 -28.18 28.43 -0.04
N THR A 166 -27.76 27.17 0.07
CA THR A 166 -27.15 26.60 1.28
C THR A 166 -25.72 26.17 1.02
N SER A 167 -24.77 26.69 1.79
CA SER A 167 -23.34 26.33 1.68
C SER A 167 -23.05 25.01 2.39
N LEU A 168 -22.16 24.19 1.83
CA LEU A 168 -21.75 22.94 2.44
C LEU A 168 -20.78 23.20 3.60
N SER A 169 -20.90 22.39 4.64
CA SER A 169 -19.98 22.40 5.79
C SER A 169 -18.96 21.27 5.67
N MET A 170 -17.70 21.59 5.93
CA MET A 170 -16.67 20.57 6.14
C MET A 170 -16.99 19.76 7.39
N ILE A 171 -16.82 18.45 7.30
CA ILE A 171 -16.88 17.58 8.47
C ILE A 171 -15.50 17.66 9.14
N ALA A 172 -15.42 18.36 10.27
CA ALA A 172 -14.18 18.47 11.01
C ALA A 172 -13.73 17.09 11.53
N PRO A 173 -12.42 16.76 11.49
CA PRO A 173 -11.90 15.62 12.23
C PRO A 173 -12.16 15.87 13.72
N ALA A 174 -12.66 14.86 14.43
CA ALA A 174 -12.95 14.96 15.85
C ALA A 174 -11.66 15.27 16.63
N SER A 175 -11.46 16.52 17.03
CA SER A 175 -10.42 16.90 17.99
C SER A 175 -10.92 16.53 19.39
N SER A 176 -10.16 15.71 20.11
CA SER A 176 -10.42 15.41 21.52
C SER A 176 -10.37 16.70 22.35
N SER A 177 -11.49 17.04 22.97
CA SER A 177 -11.62 18.22 23.84
C SER A 177 -11.06 17.92 25.23
N SER A 178 -9.98 18.60 25.61
CA SER A 178 -9.60 18.77 27.02
C SER A 178 -10.32 19.99 27.60
N GLU A 179 -11.10 19.78 28.67
CA GLU A 179 -11.73 20.84 29.46
C GLU A 179 -10.73 21.90 29.92
N THR A 180 -11.08 23.18 29.82
CA THR A 180 -10.68 24.20 30.80
C THR A 180 -11.72 25.32 30.90
N ILE A 181 -11.82 25.84 32.13
CA ILE A 181 -12.81 26.79 32.66
C ILE A 181 -12.55 28.23 32.18
N SER A 182 -13.65 28.98 32.07
CA SER A 182 -13.90 30.39 31.69
C SER A 182 -12.95 31.51 32.16
N GLU A 183 -12.73 32.54 31.31
CA GLU A 183 -13.23 33.94 31.45
C GLU A 183 -12.76 34.88 30.28
N ASP A 184 -13.73 35.42 29.52
CA ASP A 184 -13.95 36.77 28.88
C ASP A 184 -12.86 37.56 28.06
N PRO A 185 -13.20 38.64 27.28
CA PRO A 185 -12.86 38.74 25.85
C PRO A 185 -12.13 40.04 25.41
N GLU A 186 -11.60 40.07 24.19
CA GLU A 186 -11.66 41.17 23.19
C GLU A 186 -10.65 40.97 22.05
N ALA A 187 -11.07 41.35 20.84
CA ALA A 187 -10.39 41.20 19.54
C ALA A 187 -9.43 42.38 19.22
N PRO A 188 -8.90 42.58 17.98
CA PRO A 188 -8.67 41.69 16.83
C PRO A 188 -7.26 41.80 16.18
N ALA A 189 -6.97 40.86 15.26
CA ALA A 189 -6.20 40.96 14.00
C ALA A 189 -4.75 41.53 13.96
N SER A 190 -3.79 40.74 13.43
CA SER A 190 -3.18 41.00 12.10
C SER A 190 -1.99 40.09 11.76
N SER A 191 -2.02 39.64 10.50
CA SER A 191 -0.95 39.37 9.53
C SER A 191 0.53 39.29 9.95
N ALA A 192 1.14 38.22 9.41
CA ALA A 192 2.37 38.20 8.62
C ALA A 192 3.75 37.98 9.30
N SER A 193 4.42 37.01 8.67
CA SER A 193 5.85 36.96 8.31
C SER A 193 6.89 36.56 9.36
N ARG A 194 7.43 35.35 9.13
CA ARG A 194 8.84 34.99 9.39
C ARG A 194 9.76 36.05 8.77
N PRO A 195 10.87 36.38 9.45
CA PRO A 195 12.19 35.89 9.01
C PRO A 195 13.00 35.39 10.22
N GLY A 196 13.94 34.45 10.11
CA GLY A 196 15.11 34.47 9.25
C GLY A 196 16.31 34.21 10.17
N LEU A 197 16.97 33.08 9.98
CA LEU A 197 18.13 32.63 10.73
C LEU A 197 19.39 33.34 10.19
N SER A 198 20.23 33.89 11.07
CA SER A 198 21.63 34.21 10.73
C SER A 198 22.55 34.18 11.97
N SER A 199 23.47 33.22 11.93
CA SER A 199 24.90 33.28 12.29
C SER A 199 25.41 33.99 13.56
N SER A 200 25.99 33.14 14.43
CA SER A 200 27.40 33.15 14.87
C SER A 200 27.90 34.02 16.03
N GLU A 201 28.81 33.37 16.76
CA GLU A 201 29.90 33.83 17.66
C GLU A 201 29.69 33.90 19.19
N THR A 202 30.20 32.85 19.83
CA THR A 202 31.28 32.81 20.85
C THR A 202 31.37 33.89 21.95
N ALA A 203 31.23 33.46 23.20
CA ALA A 203 32.09 33.88 24.33
C ALA A 203 31.95 32.91 25.53
N THR A 204 33.10 32.40 26.01
CA THR A 204 33.30 31.64 27.27
C THR A 204 33.57 32.60 28.47
N PRO A 205 33.92 32.11 29.67
CA PRO A 205 33.04 31.81 30.80
C PRO A 205 33.30 32.73 32.03
N VAL A 206 32.43 32.70 33.04
CA VAL A 206 32.76 33.25 34.37
C VAL A 206 32.40 32.23 35.45
N SER A 207 33.43 31.83 36.20
CA SER A 207 33.36 31.00 37.38
C SER A 207 32.89 31.80 38.61
N SER A 208 32.11 31.17 39.48
CA SER A 208 32.08 31.53 40.90
C SER A 208 31.82 30.29 41.76
N SER A 209 32.80 30.01 42.60
CA SER A 209 32.87 28.97 43.63
C SER A 209 31.95 29.23 44.82
N SER A 210 31.39 28.16 45.40
CA SER A 210 31.25 28.05 46.86
C SER A 210 31.10 26.59 47.30
N ASN A 211 32.08 26.14 48.08
CA ASN A 211 32.11 24.89 48.82
C ASN A 211 31.09 24.90 49.97
N ALA A 212 30.32 23.82 50.13
CA ALA A 212 29.81 23.37 51.43
C ALA A 212 29.50 21.87 51.41
N THR A 213 30.15 21.14 52.31
CA THR A 213 29.83 19.77 52.79
C THR A 213 29.90 19.86 54.32
N PRO A 214 29.14 19.08 55.13
CA PRO A 214 29.18 17.62 55.04
C PRO A 214 27.95 16.78 55.46
N ASN A 215 27.94 15.58 54.90
CA ASN A 215 27.60 14.28 55.51
C ASN A 215 26.13 13.90 55.75
N SER A 216 25.67 12.92 54.96
CA SER A 216 24.72 11.89 55.37
C SER A 216 24.99 10.65 54.52
N SER A 217 25.38 9.57 55.19
CA SER A 217 25.74 8.29 54.60
C SER A 217 24.53 7.60 53.95
N ALA A 218 24.58 7.40 52.64
CA ALA A 218 23.75 6.43 51.93
C ALA A 218 24.62 5.68 50.92
N VAL A 219 24.44 4.36 50.91
CA VAL A 219 25.22 3.37 50.16
C VAL A 219 25.22 3.70 48.66
N SER A 220 26.39 4.00 48.12
CA SER A 220 26.59 4.21 46.68
C SER A 220 26.70 2.87 45.95
N ILE A 221 25.67 2.53 45.16
CA ILE A 221 25.84 1.64 44.02
C ILE A 221 26.46 2.49 42.90
N PRO A 222 27.58 2.09 42.26
CA PRO A 222 28.15 2.87 41.18
C PRO A 222 27.23 2.81 39.96
N ASN A 223 26.45 3.87 39.75
CA ASN A 223 25.92 4.24 38.44
C ASN A 223 27.06 4.88 37.65
N SER A 224 27.93 4.06 37.05
CA SER A 224 29.04 4.55 36.22
C SER A 224 28.66 4.51 34.74
N SER A 225 28.15 5.63 34.26
CA SER A 225 28.55 6.21 32.97
C SER A 225 28.00 7.63 32.94
N ALA A 226 28.61 8.52 33.72
CA ALA A 226 28.43 9.94 33.54
C ALA A 226 28.84 10.29 32.10
N SER A 227 28.01 11.07 31.40
CA SER A 227 28.36 11.65 30.09
C SER A 227 29.77 12.23 30.17
N SER A 228 30.68 11.67 29.37
CA SER A 228 32.04 12.15 29.29
C SER A 228 32.08 13.32 28.30
N THR A 229 32.94 14.30 28.55
CA THR A 229 33.14 15.40 27.59
C THR A 229 34.24 15.00 26.63
N SER A 230 33.92 15.00 25.33
CA SER A 230 34.86 14.66 24.26
C SER A 230 36.03 15.65 24.20
N ASN A 231 37.23 15.15 23.94
CA ASN A 231 38.42 15.97 23.71
C ASN A 231 38.64 16.38 22.23
N GLY A 232 37.75 15.96 21.32
CA GLY A 232 37.78 16.30 19.89
C GLY A 232 38.59 15.37 18.99
N ASN A 233 39.27 14.36 19.52
CA ASN A 233 39.95 13.34 18.71
C ASN A 233 38.94 12.38 18.04
N VAL A 234 39.37 11.73 16.95
CA VAL A 234 38.63 10.63 16.30
C VAL A 234 39.25 9.30 16.74
N PRO A 235 38.57 8.51 17.59
CA PRO A 235 39.12 7.24 18.06
C PRO A 235 39.24 6.22 16.93
N THR A 236 40.33 5.47 16.94
CA THR A 236 40.55 4.32 16.04
C THR A 236 40.53 3.04 16.86
N ILE A 237 39.56 2.18 16.58
CA ILE A 237 39.34 0.91 17.26
C ILE A 237 39.74 -0.24 16.32
N THR A 238 40.70 -1.05 16.74
CA THR A 238 41.18 -2.21 15.98
C THR A 238 40.93 -3.49 16.75
N TYR A 239 40.23 -4.43 16.11
CA TYR A 239 39.96 -5.76 16.64
C TYR A 239 41.05 -6.75 16.22
N ALA A 240 41.57 -7.50 17.19
CA ALA A 240 42.48 -8.63 16.98
C ALA A 240 42.02 -9.82 17.83
N ALA A 241 42.73 -10.96 17.72
CA ALA A 241 42.40 -12.16 18.50
C ALA A 241 42.39 -11.95 20.03
N SER A 242 43.10 -10.95 20.53
CA SER A 242 43.15 -10.59 21.95
C SER A 242 42.01 -9.66 22.43
N GLY A 243 41.12 -9.24 21.53
CA GLY A 243 40.07 -8.25 21.81
C GLY A 243 40.26 -6.95 21.03
N ALA A 244 39.59 -5.89 21.47
CA ALA A 244 39.69 -4.56 20.90
C ALA A 244 40.85 -3.75 21.51
N MET A 245 41.41 -2.84 20.72
CA MET A 245 42.32 -1.81 21.18
C MET A 245 41.84 -0.46 20.66
N VAL A 246 42.00 0.60 21.46
CA VAL A 246 41.64 1.98 21.09
C VAL A 246 42.89 2.86 21.07
N GLU A 247 43.05 3.57 19.96
CA GLU A 247 44.01 4.67 19.78
C GLU A 247 43.27 5.99 19.66
N ASN A 248 43.94 7.10 19.97
CA ASN A 248 43.38 8.46 19.91
C ASN A 248 42.04 8.59 20.66
N ASN A 249 41.93 7.94 21.83
CA ASN A 249 40.70 7.96 22.62
C ASN A 249 40.26 9.41 22.90
N ASN A 250 38.98 9.67 22.72
CA ASN A 250 38.36 10.97 22.91
C ASN A 250 37.79 11.16 24.33
N ASN A 251 38.15 10.28 25.27
CA ASN A 251 37.57 10.10 26.61
C ASN A 251 36.18 9.44 26.61
N CYS A 252 35.63 9.10 25.45
CA CYS A 252 34.27 8.56 25.34
C CYS A 252 34.22 7.08 25.00
N VAL A 253 35.38 6.43 24.83
CA VAL A 253 35.49 5.00 24.51
C VAL A 253 36.06 4.22 25.68
N THR A 254 35.32 3.22 26.14
CA THR A 254 35.81 2.22 27.09
C THR A 254 35.93 0.87 26.39
N VAL A 255 37.04 0.18 26.59
CA VAL A 255 37.29 -1.15 26.01
C VAL A 255 37.51 -2.18 27.12
N THR A 256 36.72 -3.26 27.10
CA THR A 256 36.86 -4.40 28.01
C THR A 256 36.83 -5.69 27.21
N GLY A 257 37.99 -6.30 26.98
CA GLY A 257 38.09 -7.47 26.08
C GLY A 257 37.70 -7.11 24.65
N GLY A 258 36.68 -7.77 24.11
CA GLY A 258 36.04 -7.45 22.84
C GLY A 258 34.94 -6.38 22.90
N GLU A 259 34.50 -5.98 24.09
CA GLU A 259 33.41 -5.03 24.26
C GLU A 259 33.94 -3.59 24.17
N VAL A 260 33.29 -2.79 23.32
CA VAL A 260 33.60 -1.37 23.10
C VAL A 260 32.34 -0.56 23.43
N GLU A 261 32.41 0.28 24.45
CA GLU A 261 31.34 1.19 24.84
C GLU A 261 31.66 2.62 24.40
N ILE A 262 30.71 3.27 23.71
CA ILE A 262 30.78 4.65 23.25
C ILE A 262 29.75 5.50 24.00
N THR A 263 30.20 6.59 24.63
CA THR A 263 29.36 7.46 25.47
C THR A 263 29.14 8.88 24.94
N CYS A 264 29.71 9.23 23.78
CA CYS A 264 29.58 10.55 23.16
C CYS A 264 29.26 10.46 21.67
N ALA A 265 28.64 11.50 21.13
CA ALA A 265 28.58 11.75 19.69
C ALA A 265 29.97 11.88 19.05
N GLY A 266 30.03 11.66 17.74
CA GLY A 266 31.24 11.82 16.93
C GLY A 266 31.55 10.63 16.04
N ASP A 267 32.72 10.69 15.42
CA ASP A 267 33.25 9.67 14.51
C ASP A 267 34.13 8.65 15.23
N TYR A 268 33.94 7.38 14.91
CA TYR A 268 34.70 6.25 15.45
C TYR A 268 35.07 5.31 14.31
N ASP A 269 36.36 5.12 14.06
CA ASP A 269 36.86 4.23 13.01
C ASP A 269 37.05 2.81 13.55
N PHE A 270 36.50 1.80 12.87
CA PHE A 270 36.58 0.40 13.25
C PHE A 270 37.21 -0.46 12.16
N SER A 271 38.13 -1.36 12.55
CA SER A 271 38.74 -2.33 11.64
C SER A 271 39.14 -3.63 12.36
N GLY A 272 39.60 -4.62 11.61
CA GLY A 272 40.16 -5.85 12.15
C GLY A 272 39.13 -6.98 12.29
N THR A 273 39.48 -8.03 13.03
CA THR A 273 38.65 -9.24 13.15
C THR A 273 38.65 -9.80 14.56
N TYR A 274 37.46 -10.10 15.09
CA TYR A 274 37.30 -10.73 16.39
C TYR A 274 36.03 -11.59 16.47
N SER A 275 36.11 -12.68 17.25
CA SER A 275 34.99 -13.58 17.52
C SER A 275 35.00 -13.95 19.00
N GLY A 276 33.89 -13.69 19.70
CA GLY A 276 33.78 -13.94 21.14
C GLY A 276 32.40 -13.61 21.68
N ALA A 277 32.11 -14.02 22.92
CA ALA A 277 30.85 -13.70 23.60
C ALA A 277 30.73 -12.21 23.98
N ASP A 278 31.85 -11.50 23.99
CA ASP A 278 31.98 -10.08 24.30
C ASP A 278 32.19 -9.20 23.06
N ALA A 279 32.13 -9.75 21.85
CA ALA A 279 32.37 -9.03 20.60
C ALA A 279 31.25 -8.03 20.28
N GLN A 280 31.19 -6.89 20.97
CA GLN A 280 30.10 -5.93 20.84
C GLN A 280 30.59 -4.49 20.83
N ILE A 281 30.00 -3.70 19.94
CA ILE A 281 30.05 -2.24 19.95
C ILE A 281 28.72 -1.76 20.55
N ARG A 282 28.78 -1.14 21.73
CA ARG A 282 27.61 -0.59 22.45
C ARG A 282 27.63 0.93 22.39
N VAL A 283 26.57 1.54 21.87
CA VAL A 283 26.39 3.00 21.87
C VAL A 283 25.42 3.38 22.99
N TYR A 284 25.90 4.15 23.95
CA TYR A 284 25.17 4.67 25.09
C TYR A 284 25.46 6.17 25.26
N SER A 285 25.18 6.94 24.21
CA SER A 285 25.38 8.39 24.14
C SER A 285 24.06 9.12 24.44
N PRO A 286 24.03 10.10 25.36
CA PRO A 286 22.82 10.84 25.69
C PRO A 286 22.18 11.52 24.47
N LYS A 287 20.83 11.58 24.44
CA LYS A 287 20.06 12.09 23.29
C LYS A 287 20.23 13.60 23.01
N SER A 288 20.94 14.33 23.86
CA SER A 288 21.29 15.75 23.66
C SER A 288 22.37 15.97 22.61
N ASP A 289 23.11 14.92 22.25
CA ASP A 289 24.32 15.06 21.45
C ASP A 289 24.03 14.85 19.95
N SER A 290 25.00 15.23 19.10
CA SER A 290 24.98 14.95 17.66
C SER A 290 24.99 13.42 17.38
N GLY A 291 24.90 13.00 16.11
CA GLY A 291 24.92 11.57 15.78
C GLY A 291 26.24 10.85 16.13
N VAL A 292 26.18 9.53 16.34
CA VAL A 292 27.34 8.64 16.48
C VAL A 292 27.61 7.94 15.16
N TYR A 293 28.82 8.08 14.61
CA TYR A 293 29.22 7.52 13.32
C TYR A 293 30.21 6.36 13.53
N LEU A 294 29.75 5.14 13.23
CA LEU A 294 30.54 3.92 13.25
C LEU A 294 31.11 3.68 11.84
N ASN A 295 32.33 4.15 11.61
CA ASN A 295 33.02 4.06 10.33
C ASN A 295 33.72 2.71 10.17
N LEU A 296 33.11 1.79 9.42
CA LEU A 296 33.59 0.42 9.27
C LEU A 296 34.59 0.30 8.10
N ARG A 297 35.83 -0.10 8.40
CA ARG A 297 36.97 -0.17 7.48
C ARG A 297 37.55 -1.59 7.38
N GLY A 298 36.74 -2.53 6.93
CA GLY A 298 37.13 -3.94 6.86
C GLY A 298 36.98 -4.66 8.20
N LEU A 299 35.92 -4.35 8.95
CA LEU A 299 35.61 -4.98 10.24
C LEU A 299 34.92 -6.33 10.03
N THR A 300 35.41 -7.38 10.69
CA THR A 300 34.68 -8.65 10.85
C THR A 300 34.45 -8.94 12.33
N LEU A 301 33.20 -8.92 12.79
CA LEU A 301 32.86 -9.08 14.20
C LEU A 301 31.77 -10.16 14.37
N THR A 302 32.13 -11.23 15.08
CA THR A 302 31.22 -12.33 15.41
C THR A 302 30.96 -12.36 16.90
N ASN A 303 29.76 -11.99 17.31
CA ASN A 303 29.33 -12.12 18.69
C ASN A 303 28.61 -13.46 18.87
N THR A 304 29.10 -14.32 19.75
CA THR A 304 28.50 -15.66 19.95
C THR A 304 27.38 -15.70 20.99
N ALA A 305 27.12 -14.59 21.67
CA ALA A 305 26.23 -14.49 22.83
C ALA A 305 25.18 -13.38 22.72
N ASP A 306 25.40 -12.41 21.81
CA ASP A 306 24.55 -11.25 21.60
C ASP A 306 24.84 -10.57 20.23
N ALA A 307 24.49 -9.29 20.06
CA ALA A 307 24.62 -8.51 18.83
C ALA A 307 26.02 -7.89 18.72
N PRO A 308 26.64 -7.89 17.53
CA PRO A 308 27.85 -7.14 17.25
C PRO A 308 27.69 -5.63 17.42
N ILE A 309 26.54 -5.06 17.06
CA ILE A 309 26.25 -3.63 17.25
C ILE A 309 24.94 -3.48 18.02
N TYR A 310 25.01 -2.81 19.16
CA TYR A 310 23.86 -2.40 19.95
C TYR A 310 23.88 -0.91 20.24
N ALA A 311 23.05 -0.14 19.54
CA ALA A 311 22.80 1.27 19.85
C ALA A 311 21.66 1.39 20.86
N GLN A 312 22.01 1.30 22.13
CA GLN A 312 21.08 1.34 23.25
C GLN A 312 20.47 2.73 23.45
N MET A 313 21.28 3.77 23.29
CA MET A 313 20.84 5.16 23.41
C MET A 313 21.71 6.05 22.55
N SER A 314 21.07 6.84 21.69
CA SER A 314 21.70 7.92 20.92
C SER A 314 20.63 8.85 20.38
N SER A 315 20.97 10.08 19.98
CA SER A 315 20.05 10.85 19.15
C SER A 315 19.81 10.12 17.81
N LYS A 316 20.90 9.74 17.13
CA LYS A 316 20.93 8.93 15.91
C LYS A 316 22.24 8.16 15.84
N THR A 317 22.21 6.93 15.32
CA THR A 317 23.41 6.15 15.02
C THR A 317 23.56 5.93 13.51
N PHE A 318 24.79 6.09 13.02
CA PHE A 318 25.15 5.87 11.63
C PHE A 318 26.13 4.70 11.54
N VAL A 319 25.80 3.67 10.76
CA VAL A 319 26.74 2.62 10.37
C VAL A 319 27.23 2.95 8.96
N VAL A 320 28.52 3.24 8.83
CA VAL A 320 29.12 3.73 7.60
C VAL A 320 30.07 2.68 7.03
N ALA A 321 29.63 1.95 6.00
CA ALA A 321 30.50 1.02 5.26
C ALA A 321 31.44 1.81 4.33
N LYS A 322 32.72 1.91 4.68
CA LYS A 322 33.67 2.74 3.93
C LYS A 322 33.99 2.12 2.57
N SER A 323 34.14 3.00 1.57
CA SER A 323 34.43 2.62 0.18
C SER A 323 35.63 1.68 0.08
N GLY A 324 35.54 0.68 -0.80
CA GLY A 324 36.59 -0.33 -1.01
C GLY A 324 36.77 -1.35 0.12
N THR A 325 35.87 -1.38 1.12
CA THR A 325 35.95 -2.34 2.24
C THR A 325 34.76 -3.28 2.30
N THR A 326 34.99 -4.49 2.82
CA THR A 326 33.95 -5.46 3.15
C THR A 326 33.89 -5.63 4.65
N ASN A 327 32.73 -5.42 5.24
CA ASN A 327 32.49 -5.50 6.67
C ASN A 327 31.49 -6.64 6.94
N THR A 328 31.80 -7.54 7.86
CA THR A 328 30.95 -8.70 8.19
C THR A 328 30.59 -8.71 9.66
N LEU A 329 29.29 -8.73 9.96
CA LEU A 329 28.76 -8.80 11.33
C LEU A 329 27.90 -10.06 11.46
N SER A 330 28.11 -10.81 12.54
CA SER A 330 27.33 -12.02 12.84
C SER A 330 26.98 -12.06 14.33
N ASP A 331 25.70 -12.20 14.66
CA ASP A 331 25.27 -12.37 16.05
C ASP A 331 25.14 -13.85 16.46
N GLY A 332 24.92 -14.08 17.74
CA GLY A 332 24.68 -15.42 18.28
C GLY A 332 23.29 -15.90 17.89
N SER A 333 23.03 -17.21 17.99
CA SER A 333 21.68 -17.76 17.85
C SER A 333 20.85 -17.66 19.14
N THR A 334 21.42 -17.11 20.21
CA THR A 334 20.78 -16.90 21.52
C THR A 334 21.22 -15.56 22.09
N ARG A 335 20.45 -15.02 23.05
CA ARG A 335 20.80 -13.82 23.83
C ARG A 335 21.11 -14.24 25.26
N THR A 336 22.36 -14.07 25.68
CA THR A 336 22.77 -14.34 27.08
C THR A 336 23.18 -13.09 27.83
N LYS A 337 23.17 -11.92 27.17
CA LYS A 337 23.40 -10.62 27.78
C LYS A 337 22.07 -9.89 27.99
N SER A 338 21.99 -9.15 29.09
CA SER A 338 20.89 -8.24 29.41
C SER A 338 21.47 -6.91 29.85
N TYR A 339 20.85 -5.82 29.43
CA TYR A 339 21.31 -4.46 29.73
C TYR A 339 20.30 -3.76 30.61
N THR A 340 20.73 -3.13 31.67
CA THR A 340 19.84 -2.27 32.47
C THR A 340 20.01 -0.82 32.08
N TYR A 341 18.90 -0.08 32.09
CA TYR A 341 18.90 1.37 32.02
C TYR A 341 17.80 1.94 32.90
N VAL A 342 17.90 3.23 33.21
CA VAL A 342 16.85 3.96 33.94
C VAL A 342 16.10 4.81 32.93
N ASN A 343 14.79 4.61 32.82
CA ASN A 343 13.95 5.40 31.92
C ASN A 343 13.66 6.80 32.50
N SER A 344 12.95 7.64 31.73
CA SER A 344 12.54 8.99 32.15
C SER A 344 11.70 9.02 33.42
N ASN A 345 11.05 7.90 33.76
CA ASN A 345 10.21 7.75 34.94
C ASN A 345 11.00 7.24 36.15
N ASN A 346 12.34 7.20 36.05
CA ASN A 346 13.25 6.73 37.09
C ASN A 346 13.06 5.25 37.46
N GLU A 347 12.59 4.43 36.50
CA GLU A 347 12.42 2.99 36.64
C GLU A 347 13.59 2.24 35.98
N THR A 348 14.13 1.24 36.67
CA THR A 348 15.08 0.31 36.06
C THR A 348 14.36 -0.62 35.09
N LYS A 349 14.73 -0.54 33.82
CA LYS A 349 14.28 -1.45 32.76
C LYS A 349 15.42 -2.37 32.34
N VAL A 350 15.05 -3.52 31.79
CA VAL A 350 15.98 -4.48 31.20
C VAL A 350 15.73 -4.50 29.70
N ASP A 351 16.80 -4.35 28.92
CA ASP A 351 16.81 -4.47 27.48
C ASP A 351 17.54 -5.74 27.05
N THR A 352 17.05 -6.29 25.95
CA THR A 352 17.73 -7.28 25.13
C THR A 352 17.78 -6.78 23.70
N THR A 353 18.67 -7.35 22.88
CA THR A 353 18.74 -7.00 21.46
C THR A 353 17.92 -7.97 20.63
N SER A 354 17.37 -7.47 19.52
CA SER A 354 16.48 -8.26 18.65
C SER A 354 17.00 -8.42 17.23
N ALA A 355 18.28 -8.08 16.98
CA ALA A 355 18.93 -8.17 15.68
C ALA A 355 20.46 -8.21 15.76
N CYS A 356 21.12 -8.49 14.63
CA CYS A 356 22.58 -8.43 14.52
C CYS A 356 23.11 -6.99 14.61
N ILE A 357 22.41 -6.06 13.95
CA ILE A 357 22.57 -4.61 14.17
C ILE A 357 21.26 -4.14 14.78
N TYR A 358 21.28 -3.77 16.06
CA TYR A 358 20.09 -3.33 16.78
C TYR A 358 20.25 -1.91 17.32
N ALA A 359 19.23 -1.08 17.14
CA ALA A 359 19.15 0.25 17.72
C ALA A 359 17.79 0.50 18.40
N LYS A 360 17.80 1.22 19.52
CA LYS A 360 16.56 1.71 20.15
C LYS A 360 16.05 3.00 19.50
N ASP A 361 16.97 3.80 18.98
CA ASP A 361 16.73 5.08 18.32
C ASP A 361 17.04 4.97 16.81
N ASP A 362 16.89 6.08 16.09
CA ASP A 362 17.12 6.16 14.64
C ASP A 362 18.45 5.54 14.21
N LEU A 363 18.39 4.69 13.17
CA LEU A 363 19.53 4.02 12.59
C LEU A 363 19.64 4.36 11.11
N THR A 364 20.82 4.80 10.69
CA THR A 364 21.12 5.05 9.28
C THR A 364 22.29 4.19 8.81
N ILE A 365 22.09 3.43 7.74
CA ILE A 365 23.15 2.71 7.03
C ILE A 365 23.57 3.55 5.82
N LYS A 366 24.88 3.79 5.66
CA LYS A 366 25.40 4.60 4.54
C LYS A 366 26.80 4.21 4.11
N GLY A 367 27.27 4.83 3.03
CA GLY A 367 28.60 4.63 2.47
C GLY A 367 28.57 3.99 1.08
N GLU A 368 29.70 3.43 0.68
CA GLU A 368 29.94 2.81 -0.64
C GLU A 368 30.61 1.44 -0.52
N GLY A 369 30.93 1.00 0.71
CA GLY A 369 31.49 -0.31 0.97
C GLY A 369 30.43 -1.42 0.96
N THR A 370 30.88 -2.63 1.26
CA THR A 370 30.03 -3.81 1.45
C THR A 370 29.79 -4.06 2.94
N LEU A 371 28.54 -4.32 3.31
CA LEU A 371 28.10 -4.73 4.63
C LEU A 371 27.40 -6.09 4.54
N ILE A 372 27.93 -7.10 5.21
CA ILE A 372 27.36 -8.45 5.30
C ILE A 372 26.85 -8.64 6.73
N VAL A 373 25.56 -8.91 6.90
CA VAL A 373 24.89 -9.04 8.19
C VAL A 373 24.26 -10.42 8.32
N LYS A 374 24.65 -11.15 9.36
CA LYS A 374 24.12 -12.48 9.70
C LYS A 374 23.37 -12.43 11.02
N GLY A 375 22.06 -12.22 10.95
CA GLY A 375 21.12 -12.27 12.07
C GLY A 375 20.64 -13.69 12.34
N ASN A 376 21.42 -14.45 13.11
CA ASN A 376 21.13 -15.83 13.48
C ASN A 376 20.09 -15.95 14.60
N TYR A 377 19.95 -14.93 15.46
CA TYR A 377 18.97 -14.96 16.55
C TYR A 377 17.54 -14.63 16.08
N ASN A 378 17.39 -13.51 15.37
CA ASN A 378 16.08 -12.96 15.00
C ASN A 378 16.24 -12.11 13.73
N ASN A 379 16.15 -10.78 13.82
CA ASN A 379 16.22 -9.91 12.65
C ASN A 379 17.68 -9.65 12.20
N GLY A 380 17.86 -9.23 10.95
CA GLY A 380 19.17 -8.79 10.43
C GLY A 380 19.56 -7.40 10.96
N ILE A 381 18.87 -6.38 10.47
CA ILE A 381 19.05 -4.98 10.87
C ILE A 381 17.72 -4.46 11.41
N HIS A 382 17.70 -3.98 12.65
CA HIS A 382 16.48 -3.56 13.32
C HIS A 382 16.67 -2.28 14.13
N THR A 383 15.78 -1.32 13.98
CA THR A 383 15.58 -0.25 14.96
C THR A 383 14.14 -0.18 15.46
N SER A 384 13.97 0.14 16.73
CA SER A 384 12.68 0.47 17.33
C SER A 384 12.15 1.86 16.92
N ASN A 385 12.84 2.57 16.02
CA ASN A 385 12.41 3.83 15.43
C ASN A 385 12.62 3.79 13.91
N ASP A 386 13.25 4.82 13.33
CA ASP A 386 13.39 4.96 11.88
C ASP A 386 14.67 4.33 11.35
N LEU A 387 14.53 3.40 10.40
CA LEU A 387 15.62 2.77 9.67
C LEU A 387 15.81 3.46 8.31
N ARG A 388 17.02 3.96 8.04
CA ARG A 388 17.31 4.73 6.81
C ARG A 388 18.51 4.16 6.06
N PHE A 389 18.39 4.08 4.74
CA PHE A 389 19.50 3.73 3.85
C PHE A 389 19.83 4.94 2.98
N ARG A 390 21.09 5.41 3.06
CA ARG A 390 21.56 6.63 2.41
C ARG A 390 22.88 6.37 1.68
N GLY A 391 22.87 6.42 0.35
CA GLY A 391 24.07 6.18 -0.48
C GLY A 391 24.09 4.80 -1.13
N ALA A 392 25.20 4.47 -1.79
CA ALA A 392 25.33 3.31 -2.68
C ALA A 392 25.91 2.05 -1.98
N THR A 393 25.65 1.87 -0.68
CA THR A 393 26.16 0.72 0.08
C THR A 393 25.66 -0.60 -0.53
N THR A 394 26.56 -1.59 -0.65
CA THR A 394 26.16 -2.97 -0.95
C THR A 394 25.86 -3.71 0.36
N ILE A 395 24.65 -4.21 0.53
CA ILE A 395 24.15 -4.75 1.80
C ILE A 395 23.64 -6.17 1.54
N ASN A 396 24.20 -7.15 2.26
CA ASN A 396 23.77 -8.54 2.19
C ASN A 396 23.30 -8.99 3.57
N VAL A 397 22.02 -9.32 3.71
CA VAL A 397 21.41 -9.72 4.98
C VAL A 397 20.89 -11.15 4.90
N THR A 398 21.31 -11.98 5.84
CA THR A 398 20.66 -13.26 6.15
C THR A 398 20.08 -13.16 7.56
N ALA A 399 18.79 -13.44 7.72
CA ALA A 399 18.09 -13.33 9.00
C ALA A 399 17.25 -14.58 9.30
N ALA A 400 17.19 -14.96 10.59
CA ALA A 400 16.29 -16.01 11.06
C ALA A 400 14.82 -15.57 11.01
N ASN A 401 14.55 -14.30 11.27
CA ASN A 401 13.25 -13.66 11.16
C ASN A 401 13.32 -12.56 10.09
N ASN A 402 12.99 -11.31 10.41
CA ASN A 402 12.91 -10.23 9.42
C ASN A 402 14.29 -9.79 8.92
N GLY A 403 14.43 -9.51 7.63
CA GLY A 403 15.66 -8.97 7.06
C GLY A 403 15.96 -7.57 7.60
N LEU A 404 15.12 -6.61 7.22
CA LEU A 404 15.18 -5.21 7.64
C LEU A 404 13.93 -4.83 8.41
N LYS A 405 14.07 -4.24 9.59
CA LYS A 405 12.94 -3.76 10.39
C LYS A 405 13.19 -2.36 10.93
N GLY A 406 12.38 -1.40 10.53
CA GLY A 406 12.30 -0.09 11.17
C GLY A 406 10.89 0.07 11.69
N LYS A 407 10.71 0.05 13.01
CA LYS A 407 9.37 0.09 13.60
C LYS A 407 8.59 1.30 13.06
N GLY A 408 9.22 2.48 13.10
CA GLY A 408 8.64 3.72 12.59
C GLY A 408 8.61 3.80 11.06
N ILE A 409 9.77 3.64 10.41
CA ILE A 409 9.85 3.66 8.95
C ILE A 409 11.04 2.81 8.49
N VAL A 410 10.93 2.21 7.31
CA VAL A 410 12.09 1.81 6.49
C VAL A 410 12.14 2.72 5.26
N ASP A 411 13.15 3.59 5.20
CA ASP A 411 13.29 4.59 4.12
C ASP A 411 14.57 4.34 3.32
N ILE A 412 14.40 3.82 2.10
CA ILE A 412 15.47 3.44 1.18
C ILE A 412 15.60 4.51 0.10
N GLU A 413 16.67 5.29 0.19
CA GLU A 413 16.99 6.32 -0.81
C GLU A 413 17.74 5.71 -2.01
N ASN A 414 18.72 4.85 -1.71
CA ASN A 414 19.54 4.14 -2.70
C ASN A 414 20.26 2.96 -2.00
N GLY A 415 20.95 2.12 -2.78
CA GLY A 415 21.75 0.99 -2.30
C GLY A 415 21.64 -0.23 -3.21
N ASN A 416 22.44 -1.26 -2.93
CA ASN A 416 22.28 -2.58 -3.54
C ASN A 416 22.05 -3.59 -2.40
N ILE A 417 20.80 -3.93 -2.15
CA ILE A 417 20.33 -4.63 -0.95
C ILE A 417 19.86 -6.03 -1.33
N THR A 418 20.50 -7.06 -0.80
CA THR A 418 20.09 -8.46 -0.95
C THR A 418 19.69 -9.03 0.40
N ILE A 419 18.50 -9.64 0.48
CA ILE A 419 17.91 -10.14 1.73
C ILE A 419 17.50 -11.61 1.57
N ALA A 420 17.79 -12.40 2.61
CA ALA A 420 17.21 -13.72 2.84
C ALA A 420 16.70 -13.80 4.28
N ALA A 421 15.39 -13.74 4.46
CA ALA A 421 14.68 -13.92 5.72
C ALA A 421 14.09 -15.33 5.79
N THR A 422 14.34 -16.05 6.89
CA THR A 422 13.99 -17.48 6.97
C THR A 422 12.52 -17.70 7.33
N ASN A 423 12.04 -16.99 8.35
CA ASN A 423 10.70 -17.17 8.93
C ASN A 423 9.82 -15.92 8.88
N GLY A 424 10.38 -14.75 8.58
CA GLY A 424 9.64 -13.49 8.59
C GLY A 424 9.84 -12.70 7.30
N ASP A 425 9.58 -11.41 7.41
CA ASP A 425 9.50 -10.51 6.26
C ASP A 425 10.87 -10.15 5.70
N GLY A 426 10.93 -9.84 4.41
CA GLY A 426 12.11 -9.22 3.84
C GLY A 426 12.35 -7.83 4.45
N ILE A 427 11.33 -6.97 4.37
CA ILE A 427 11.33 -5.59 4.89
C ILE A 427 10.04 -5.34 5.68
N LYS A 428 10.14 -4.82 6.90
CA LYS A 428 8.99 -4.58 7.79
C LYS A 428 8.99 -3.19 8.44
N SER A 429 7.81 -2.57 8.51
CA SER A 429 7.51 -1.43 9.40
C SER A 429 6.11 -1.56 10.02
N ASP A 430 6.01 -1.50 11.34
CA ASP A 430 4.82 -1.94 12.10
C ASP A 430 4.40 -1.00 13.24
N GLU A 431 4.88 0.25 13.26
CA GLU A 431 4.39 1.24 14.24
C GLU A 431 2.92 1.59 13.96
N GLY A 432 2.09 1.48 15.00
CA GLY A 432 0.64 1.68 14.94
C GLY A 432 -0.15 0.37 15.01
N GLU A 433 0.45 -0.77 14.64
CA GLU A 433 -0.20 -2.08 14.62
C GLU A 433 -0.69 -2.50 16.01
N ASP A 434 0.19 -2.42 17.02
CA ASP A 434 -0.15 -2.73 18.42
C ASP A 434 -1.31 -1.88 18.96
N ALA A 435 -1.44 -0.66 18.46
CA ALA A 435 -2.45 0.30 18.88
C ALA A 435 -3.71 0.27 17.99
N GLY A 436 -3.71 -0.51 16.90
CA GLY A 436 -4.77 -0.50 15.89
C GLY A 436 -5.05 0.89 15.32
N SER A 437 -4.05 1.78 15.30
CA SER A 437 -4.23 3.18 14.87
C SER A 437 -3.02 3.69 14.13
N ILE A 438 -3.26 4.51 13.09
CA ILE A 438 -2.19 5.19 12.37
C ILE A 438 -1.50 6.19 13.27
N VAL A 439 -0.18 6.07 13.33
CA VAL A 439 0.69 7.10 13.88
C VAL A 439 1.23 7.91 12.70
N ASP A 440 1.10 9.23 12.79
CA ASP A 440 1.53 10.14 11.74
C ASP A 440 3.01 9.91 11.38
N ASN A 441 3.30 9.82 10.08
CA ASN A 441 4.64 9.55 9.53
C ASN A 441 5.32 8.26 10.05
N LYS A 442 4.54 7.26 10.47
CA LYS A 442 5.04 5.97 10.98
C LYS A 442 4.29 4.78 10.39
N GLY A 443 4.84 3.58 10.55
CA GLY A 443 4.36 2.32 9.98
C GLY A 443 4.59 2.26 8.46
N ILE A 444 5.68 2.84 7.96
CA ILE A 444 5.86 3.12 6.53
C ILE A 444 7.07 2.36 5.95
N VAL A 445 6.92 1.88 4.72
CA VAL A 445 8.08 1.54 3.87
C VAL A 445 8.11 2.50 2.68
N ASN A 446 9.20 3.27 2.55
CA ASN A 446 9.40 4.26 1.49
C ASN A 446 10.63 3.91 0.66
N ILE A 447 10.43 3.61 -0.62
CA ILE A 447 11.49 3.24 -1.55
C ILE A 447 11.56 4.31 -2.64
N LYS A 448 12.67 5.05 -2.66
CA LYS A 448 12.93 6.17 -3.58
C LYS A 448 13.93 5.83 -4.69
N GLY A 449 14.59 4.68 -4.56
CA GLY A 449 15.61 4.19 -5.49
C GLY A 449 16.36 2.96 -5.00
N GLY A 450 17.42 2.61 -5.72
CA GLY A 450 18.29 1.46 -5.43
C GLY A 450 17.85 0.14 -6.08
N ASN A 451 18.69 -0.88 -5.91
CA ASN A 451 18.43 -2.26 -6.32
C ASN A 451 18.15 -3.09 -5.08
N ILE A 452 16.96 -3.68 -4.98
CA ILE A 452 16.51 -4.45 -3.82
C ILE A 452 16.15 -5.85 -4.31
N THR A 453 16.78 -6.88 -3.75
CA THR A 453 16.52 -8.28 -4.07
C THR A 453 16.23 -9.06 -2.78
N ILE A 454 14.96 -9.39 -2.57
CA ILE A 454 14.51 -10.28 -1.51
C ILE A 454 14.49 -11.68 -2.11
N THR A 455 15.59 -12.41 -1.92
CA THR A 455 15.76 -13.76 -2.47
C THR A 455 14.88 -14.79 -1.80
N LYS A 456 14.48 -14.51 -0.56
CA LYS A 456 13.55 -15.28 0.24
C LYS A 456 13.00 -14.41 1.36
N ALA A 457 11.69 -14.42 1.53
CA ALA A 457 11.01 -14.13 2.78
C ALA A 457 10.21 -15.36 3.22
N GLY A 458 10.24 -15.65 4.51
CA GLY A 458 9.47 -16.77 5.11
C GLY A 458 8.03 -16.41 5.43
N ASP A 459 7.72 -15.12 5.34
CA ASP A 459 6.38 -14.54 5.42
C ASP A 459 6.22 -13.60 4.20
N ASP A 460 6.09 -12.30 4.39
CA ASP A 460 5.87 -11.35 3.30
C ASP A 460 7.17 -10.77 2.73
N GLY A 461 7.15 -10.37 1.46
CA GLY A 461 8.29 -9.68 0.88
C GLY A 461 8.55 -8.33 1.55
N ILE A 462 7.58 -7.42 1.42
CA ILE A 462 7.60 -6.07 1.99
C ILE A 462 6.26 -5.84 2.71
N GLN A 463 6.31 -5.59 4.02
CA GLN A 463 5.13 -5.30 4.83
C GLN A 463 5.24 -3.93 5.51
N ALA A 464 4.13 -3.18 5.50
CA ALA A 464 3.98 -1.96 6.27
C ALA A 464 2.58 -1.84 6.88
N TYR A 465 2.48 -1.42 8.14
CA TYR A 465 1.17 -1.19 8.76
C TYR A 465 0.40 -0.04 8.10
N ASN A 466 1.02 1.12 7.93
CA ASN A 466 0.38 2.32 7.39
C ASN A 466 0.40 2.33 5.85
N TYR A 467 1.58 2.51 5.24
CA TYR A 467 1.64 2.42 3.79
C TYR A 467 3.01 2.04 3.25
N ILE A 468 2.97 1.49 2.04
CA ILE A 468 4.14 1.30 1.19
C ILE A 468 4.09 2.31 0.06
N ILE A 469 5.20 2.99 -0.21
CA ILE A 469 5.36 3.86 -1.37
C ILE A 469 6.64 3.51 -2.14
N VAL A 470 6.47 3.22 -3.44
CA VAL A 470 7.56 3.04 -4.40
C VAL A 470 7.54 4.20 -5.38
N GLN A 471 8.64 4.94 -5.44
CA GLN A 471 8.79 6.16 -6.22
C GLN A 471 10.23 6.33 -6.72
N ASP A 472 10.45 7.10 -7.76
CA ASP A 472 11.75 7.34 -8.39
C ASP A 472 12.33 8.71 -8.04
N SER A 473 11.97 9.25 -6.86
CA SER A 473 12.40 10.57 -6.41
C SER A 473 13.91 10.71 -6.19
N VAL A 474 14.68 9.61 -6.23
CA VAL A 474 16.14 9.60 -6.29
C VAL A 474 16.67 8.86 -7.52
N SER A 475 16.19 7.65 -7.79
CA SER A 475 16.51 6.87 -8.98
C SER A 475 15.40 5.84 -9.21
N GLU A 476 15.20 5.35 -10.43
CA GLU A 476 14.24 4.26 -10.68
C GLU A 476 14.55 3.03 -9.78
N PRO A 477 13.64 2.64 -8.86
CA PRO A 477 13.84 1.45 -8.04
C PRO A 477 13.80 0.18 -8.89
N ASN A 478 14.70 -0.76 -8.64
CA ASN A 478 14.63 -2.12 -9.19
C ASN A 478 14.43 -3.11 -8.04
N ILE A 479 13.22 -3.65 -7.93
CA ILE A 479 12.77 -4.47 -6.80
C ILE A 479 12.47 -5.87 -7.31
N LYS A 480 13.09 -6.87 -6.71
CA LYS A 480 12.77 -8.28 -6.92
C LYS A 480 12.38 -8.94 -5.60
N VAL A 481 11.24 -9.59 -5.56
CA VAL A 481 10.68 -10.23 -4.38
C VAL A 481 10.42 -11.72 -4.63
N THR A 482 10.85 -12.55 -3.69
CA THR A 482 10.45 -13.95 -3.57
C THR A 482 10.01 -14.20 -2.15
N SER A 483 8.72 -14.46 -1.93
CA SER A 483 8.11 -14.66 -0.62
C SER A 483 7.24 -15.92 -0.59
N THR A 484 7.03 -16.47 0.61
CA THR A 484 6.07 -17.57 0.80
C THR A 484 4.68 -17.09 1.15
N GLY A 485 4.55 -15.90 1.75
CA GLY A 485 3.31 -15.14 1.90
C GLY A 485 3.10 -14.20 0.71
N LYS A 486 2.66 -12.98 0.99
CA LYS A 486 2.35 -11.95 0.01
C LYS A 486 3.64 -11.30 -0.51
N GLY A 487 3.60 -10.69 -1.69
CA GLY A 487 4.74 -10.00 -2.28
C GLY A 487 4.98 -8.65 -1.61
N ILE A 488 4.06 -7.72 -1.82
CA ILE A 488 4.02 -6.38 -1.21
C ILE A 488 2.67 -6.25 -0.51
N VAL A 489 2.66 -5.94 0.78
CA VAL A 489 1.42 -5.85 1.57
C VAL A 489 1.40 -4.66 2.52
N SER A 490 0.25 -4.00 2.62
CA SER A 490 0.00 -3.05 3.69
C SER A 490 -1.41 -3.13 4.24
N ASP A 491 -1.53 -3.07 5.56
CA ASP A 491 -2.81 -3.07 6.26
C ASP A 491 -3.68 -1.84 5.93
N ASN A 492 -3.11 -0.78 5.33
CA ASN A 492 -3.93 0.34 4.84
C ASN A 492 -3.69 0.65 3.36
N ARG A 493 -2.46 0.98 2.92
CA ARG A 493 -2.28 1.46 1.53
C ARG A 493 -0.99 1.03 0.85
N VAL A 494 -1.09 0.82 -0.46
CA VAL A 494 0.07 0.65 -1.34
C VAL A 494 0.04 1.66 -2.48
N TYR A 495 1.16 2.37 -2.67
CA TYR A 495 1.39 3.30 -3.76
C TYR A 495 2.57 2.85 -4.63
N ILE A 496 2.28 2.49 -5.87
CA ILE A 496 3.29 2.19 -6.89
C ILE A 496 3.32 3.34 -7.89
N ASN A 497 4.19 4.33 -7.65
CA ASN A 497 4.31 5.52 -8.48
C ASN A 497 5.36 5.36 -9.59
N ALA A 498 6.35 4.51 -9.39
CA ALA A 498 7.42 4.26 -10.34
C ALA A 498 8.16 2.93 -10.04
N GLY A 499 9.20 2.64 -10.81
CA GLY A 499 10.11 1.53 -10.57
C GLY A 499 9.83 0.29 -11.42
N LYS A 500 10.80 -0.63 -11.44
CA LYS A 500 10.68 -1.96 -12.01
C LYS A 500 10.56 -2.97 -10.88
N ILE A 501 9.42 -3.65 -10.81
CA ILE A 501 9.06 -4.54 -9.72
C ILE A 501 8.79 -5.94 -10.28
N ASP A 502 9.44 -6.97 -9.74
CA ASP A 502 9.29 -8.39 -10.12
C ASP A 502 8.96 -9.20 -8.87
N ILE A 503 7.74 -9.74 -8.80
CA ILE A 503 7.18 -10.40 -7.62
C ILE A 503 6.89 -11.86 -7.96
N SER A 504 7.42 -12.76 -7.12
CA SER A 504 6.95 -14.13 -7.00
C SER A 504 6.52 -14.38 -5.55
N SER A 505 5.23 -14.61 -5.34
CA SER A 505 4.63 -14.79 -4.03
C SER A 505 3.96 -16.17 -3.90
N GLY A 506 3.78 -16.62 -2.66
CA GLY A 506 3.01 -17.83 -2.36
C GLY A 506 1.53 -17.55 -2.07
N ASP A 507 1.22 -16.28 -1.83
CA ASP A 507 -0.10 -15.67 -1.67
C ASP A 507 -0.22 -14.50 -2.67
N ASP A 508 -0.96 -13.44 -2.38
CA ASP A 508 -1.13 -12.31 -3.28
C ASP A 508 0.18 -11.64 -3.72
N GLY A 509 0.22 -11.15 -4.95
CA GLY A 509 1.35 -10.38 -5.46
C GLY A 509 1.47 -9.02 -4.76
N VAL A 510 0.42 -8.22 -4.85
CA VAL A 510 0.28 -6.92 -4.16
C VAL A 510 -1.05 -6.90 -3.42
N HIS A 511 -1.02 -6.68 -2.11
CA HIS A 511 -2.20 -6.72 -1.26
C HIS A 511 -2.35 -5.44 -0.43
N SER A 512 -3.58 -5.01 -0.21
CA SER A 512 -3.88 -4.06 0.85
C SER A 512 -5.26 -4.24 1.43
N ASN A 513 -5.37 -4.16 2.76
CA ASN A 513 -6.68 -4.23 3.43
C ASN A 513 -7.53 -2.96 3.20
N GLN A 514 -7.06 -2.01 2.38
CA GLN A 514 -7.89 -0.94 1.84
C GLN A 514 -7.54 -0.66 0.38
N ASN A 515 -6.56 0.20 0.12
CA ASN A 515 -6.42 0.86 -1.18
C ASN A 515 -5.06 0.61 -1.82
N ILE A 516 -5.08 0.28 -3.11
CA ILE A 516 -3.90 0.14 -3.96
C ILE A 516 -3.97 1.16 -5.10
N TYR A 517 -2.86 1.87 -5.31
CA TYR A 517 -2.72 2.86 -6.37
C TYR A 517 -1.52 2.52 -7.26
N PHE A 518 -1.79 2.25 -8.54
CA PHE A 518 -0.78 2.19 -9.59
C PHE A 518 -0.78 3.52 -10.37
N ASN A 519 0.25 4.34 -10.14
CA ASN A 519 0.41 5.65 -10.77
C ASN A 519 1.56 5.68 -11.79
N GLY A 520 2.27 4.57 -11.98
CA GLY A 520 3.41 4.46 -12.89
C GLY A 520 4.23 3.18 -12.67
N GLY A 521 5.40 3.13 -13.30
CA GLY A 521 6.33 2.00 -13.18
C GLY A 521 5.92 0.77 -14.00
N TYR A 522 6.66 -0.32 -13.80
CA TYR A 522 6.48 -1.61 -14.47
C TYR A 522 6.53 -2.73 -13.43
N THR A 523 5.39 -3.37 -13.18
CA THR A 523 5.22 -4.40 -12.16
C THR A 523 4.88 -5.74 -12.82
N THR A 524 5.71 -6.76 -12.60
CA THR A 524 5.47 -8.15 -13.01
C THR A 524 5.15 -9.00 -11.80
N ILE A 525 4.08 -9.79 -11.88
CA ILE A 525 3.55 -10.56 -10.75
C ILE A 525 3.35 -12.02 -11.17
N ALA A 526 3.77 -12.93 -10.30
CA ALA A 526 3.44 -14.35 -10.33
C ALA A 526 2.99 -14.78 -8.92
N ALA A 527 1.69 -14.99 -8.75
CA ALA A 527 1.02 -15.34 -7.49
C ALA A 527 0.13 -16.59 -7.70
N PRO A 528 0.66 -17.74 -8.13
CA PRO A 528 -0.13 -18.85 -8.71
C PRO A 528 -1.12 -19.56 -7.77
N LYS A 529 -1.28 -19.10 -6.53
CA LYS A 529 -2.14 -19.70 -5.50
C LYS A 529 -3.18 -18.74 -4.93
N ASN A 530 -3.06 -17.45 -5.22
CA ASN A 530 -4.01 -16.41 -4.83
C ASN A 530 -3.92 -15.26 -5.86
N ASP A 531 -4.18 -14.01 -5.50
CA ASP A 531 -4.44 -13.00 -6.51
C ASP A 531 -3.19 -12.28 -7.01
N GLY A 532 -3.24 -11.78 -8.24
CA GLY A 532 -2.18 -10.92 -8.74
C GLY A 532 -2.11 -9.64 -7.90
N VAL A 533 -3.25 -8.95 -7.80
CA VAL A 533 -3.44 -7.75 -6.99
C VAL A 533 -4.76 -7.89 -6.24
N HIS A 534 -4.74 -7.67 -4.93
CA HIS A 534 -5.93 -7.73 -4.06
C HIS A 534 -6.04 -6.45 -3.23
N ALA A 535 -7.13 -5.70 -3.36
CA ALA A 535 -7.43 -4.57 -2.48
C ALA A 535 -8.82 -4.73 -1.84
N ASP A 536 -8.92 -4.85 -0.53
CA ASP A 536 -10.22 -5.03 0.14
C ASP A 536 -11.22 -3.89 -0.18
N SER A 537 -10.71 -2.70 -0.50
CA SER A 537 -11.53 -1.54 -0.89
C SER A 537 -11.33 -1.14 -2.34
N THR A 538 -10.25 -0.43 -2.69
CA THR A 538 -10.10 0.18 -4.03
C THR A 538 -8.79 -0.18 -4.69
N LEU A 539 -8.87 -0.68 -5.92
CA LEU A 539 -7.76 -0.73 -6.86
C LEU A 539 -7.89 0.40 -7.89
N MET A 540 -6.97 1.36 -7.84
CA MET A 540 -6.89 2.49 -8.76
C MET A 540 -5.68 2.33 -9.70
N ILE A 541 -5.94 2.27 -11.00
CA ILE A 541 -4.93 2.17 -12.06
C ILE A 541 -4.94 3.47 -12.85
N ASN A 542 -4.04 4.38 -12.49
CA ASN A 542 -3.90 5.68 -13.12
C ASN A 542 -2.90 5.65 -14.29
N ASP A 543 -1.78 4.95 -14.12
CA ASP A 543 -0.76 4.77 -15.15
C ASP A 543 0.18 3.58 -14.82
N GLY A 544 1.19 3.34 -15.65
CA GLY A 544 2.17 2.27 -15.48
C GLY A 544 1.83 1.00 -16.26
N THR A 545 2.63 -0.05 -16.06
CA THR A 545 2.37 -1.38 -16.63
C THR A 545 2.22 -2.40 -15.51
N ILE A 546 1.08 -3.10 -15.48
CA ILE A 546 0.80 -4.21 -14.57
C ILE A 546 0.74 -5.50 -15.39
N TYR A 547 1.69 -6.40 -15.16
CA TYR A 547 1.79 -7.67 -15.86
C TYR A 547 1.61 -8.84 -14.88
N VAL A 548 0.40 -9.39 -14.82
CA VAL A 548 0.10 -10.57 -13.99
C VAL A 548 0.28 -11.80 -14.88
N THR A 549 1.36 -12.54 -14.64
CA THR A 549 1.74 -13.71 -15.44
C THR A 549 0.96 -14.96 -15.05
N ASN A 550 0.55 -15.06 -13.79
CA ASN A 550 -0.18 -16.18 -13.22
C ASN A 550 -0.74 -15.82 -11.85
N SER A 551 -2.02 -16.09 -11.63
CA SER A 551 -2.73 -15.92 -10.36
C SER A 551 -4.02 -16.74 -10.35
N TYR A 552 -4.67 -16.85 -9.19
CA TYR A 552 -6.04 -17.34 -9.08
C TYR A 552 -6.97 -16.35 -9.75
N GLU A 553 -7.16 -15.17 -9.16
CA GLU A 553 -7.74 -14.01 -9.83
C GLU A 553 -6.64 -13.01 -10.23
N GLY A 554 -6.81 -12.35 -11.36
CA GLY A 554 -5.81 -11.41 -11.85
C GLY A 554 -5.73 -10.13 -11.00
N LEU A 555 -6.83 -9.39 -10.98
CA LEU A 555 -7.02 -8.16 -10.20
C LEU A 555 -8.34 -8.27 -9.43
N GLU A 556 -8.30 -8.18 -8.11
CA GLU A 556 -9.47 -8.22 -7.23
C GLU A 556 -9.55 -6.93 -6.38
N ALA A 557 -10.75 -6.34 -6.32
CA ALA A 557 -11.10 -5.34 -5.31
C ALA A 557 -12.61 -5.14 -5.20
N TRP A 558 -13.08 -4.50 -4.13
CA TRP A 558 -14.47 -4.02 -4.09
C TRP A 558 -14.75 -2.95 -5.16
N TYR A 559 -13.79 -2.05 -5.41
CA TYR A 559 -13.87 -1.09 -6.52
C TYR A 559 -12.60 -1.14 -7.36
N ILE A 560 -12.74 -1.49 -8.63
CA ILE A 560 -11.66 -1.42 -9.62
C ILE A 560 -11.91 -0.24 -10.55
N LYS A 561 -10.96 0.70 -10.61
CA LYS A 561 -10.98 1.83 -11.54
C LYS A 561 -9.70 1.91 -12.35
N ALA A 562 -9.84 1.86 -13.68
CA ALA A 562 -8.76 2.12 -14.62
C ALA A 562 -8.96 3.45 -15.35
N ASN A 563 -8.11 4.43 -15.04
CA ASN A 563 -8.02 5.72 -15.73
C ASN A 563 -6.97 5.71 -16.85
N GLY A 564 -5.98 4.81 -16.78
CA GLY A 564 -4.86 4.77 -17.71
C GLY A 564 -4.00 3.52 -17.58
N GLY A 565 -2.75 3.61 -18.06
CA GLY A 565 -1.77 2.53 -17.99
C GLY A 565 -2.01 1.37 -18.97
N ILE A 566 -1.19 0.33 -18.81
CA ILE A 566 -1.25 -0.93 -19.55
C ILE A 566 -1.43 -2.07 -18.55
N THR A 567 -2.41 -2.94 -18.78
CA THR A 567 -2.53 -4.18 -18.03
C THR A 567 -2.48 -5.37 -18.98
N ASP A 568 -1.75 -6.41 -18.59
CA ASP A 568 -1.73 -7.71 -19.26
C ASP A 568 -1.86 -8.75 -18.16
N VAL A 569 -3.04 -9.33 -18.05
CA VAL A 569 -3.47 -10.04 -16.84
C VAL A 569 -3.93 -11.43 -17.20
N TYR A 570 -3.34 -12.42 -16.56
CA TYR A 570 -3.77 -13.81 -16.62
C TYR A 570 -4.18 -14.30 -15.22
N GLY A 571 -5.48 -14.56 -15.05
CA GLY A 571 -6.05 -15.28 -13.90
C GLY A 571 -6.45 -16.71 -14.32
N THR A 572 -6.33 -17.68 -13.42
CA THR A 572 -6.86 -19.04 -13.69
C THR A 572 -8.36 -19.12 -13.53
N ASP A 573 -8.91 -18.27 -12.66
CA ASP A 573 -10.34 -18.00 -12.51
C ASP A 573 -10.65 -16.70 -13.28
N ASP A 574 -11.04 -15.65 -12.59
CA ASP A 574 -11.32 -14.36 -13.21
C ASP A 574 -10.06 -13.56 -13.48
N ALA A 575 -10.02 -12.88 -14.62
CA ALA A 575 -8.89 -11.99 -14.87
C ALA A 575 -9.06 -10.69 -14.06
N TRP A 576 -10.26 -10.12 -14.02
CA TRP A 576 -10.59 -8.95 -13.21
C TRP A 576 -11.89 -9.26 -12.46
N ASN A 577 -11.87 -9.16 -11.13
CA ASN A 577 -13.02 -9.43 -10.29
C ASN A 577 -13.31 -8.23 -9.38
N ALA A 578 -14.40 -7.52 -9.67
CA ALA A 578 -14.92 -6.52 -8.74
C ALA A 578 -15.92 -7.17 -7.78
N ALA A 579 -15.41 -7.69 -6.66
CA ALA A 579 -16.17 -8.34 -5.60
C ALA A 579 -15.90 -7.71 -4.24
N GLY A 580 -16.89 -7.75 -3.34
CA GLY A 580 -16.69 -7.29 -1.97
C GLY A 580 -16.24 -8.39 -1.00
N GLY A 581 -15.33 -8.06 -0.08
CA GLY A 581 -15.11 -8.79 1.18
C GLY A 581 -13.72 -9.44 1.34
N ASN A 582 -13.37 -9.74 2.59
CA ASN A 582 -12.14 -10.47 2.95
C ASN A 582 -12.20 -11.89 2.34
N ASP A 583 -11.23 -12.17 1.48
CA ASP A 583 -11.07 -13.39 0.69
C ASP A 583 -11.14 -14.68 1.51
N GLY A 584 -12.05 -15.58 1.14
CA GLY A 584 -12.06 -16.96 1.61
C GLY A 584 -11.25 -17.90 0.70
N SER A 585 -10.57 -17.38 -0.32
CA SER A 585 -9.90 -18.12 -1.40
C SER A 585 -8.46 -18.52 -1.06
N GLY A 586 -7.85 -17.97 0.00
CA GLY A 586 -6.53 -18.37 0.49
C GLY A 586 -6.46 -19.84 0.97
N ASN A 587 -5.63 -20.64 0.31
CA ASN A 587 -5.39 -22.06 0.62
C ASN A 587 -4.93 -22.29 2.08
N THR A 588 -5.74 -23.08 2.79
CA THR A 588 -5.68 -23.54 4.20
C THR A 588 -4.42 -24.35 4.64
N ASN A 589 -3.22 -23.95 4.25
CA ASN A 589 -1.98 -24.62 4.70
C ASN A 589 -0.84 -23.67 5.13
N GLN A 590 -1.16 -22.59 5.86
CA GLN A 590 -0.18 -21.93 6.71
C GLN A 590 -0.26 -22.53 8.12
N SER A 591 0.65 -23.45 8.42
CA SER A 591 0.79 -24.04 9.75
C SER A 591 1.36 -22.99 10.72
N GLY A 592 0.49 -22.27 11.42
CA GLY A 592 0.82 -21.57 12.66
C GLY A 592 0.32 -20.13 12.76
N GLN A 593 -0.87 -19.96 13.36
CA GLN A 593 -1.51 -18.72 13.82
C GLN A 593 -2.07 -17.83 12.69
N SER A 594 -3.35 -17.49 12.59
CA SER A 594 -4.41 -17.40 13.61
C SER A 594 -5.78 -17.86 13.09
N ASN A 595 -6.57 -18.31 14.06
CA ASN A 595 -7.83 -19.03 13.97
C ASN A 595 -9.02 -18.06 13.94
N TRP A 596 -9.63 -17.85 12.77
CA TRP A 596 -10.91 -17.12 12.61
C TRP A 596 -11.97 -17.93 11.84
N GLY A 597 -12.22 -19.16 12.29
CA GLY A 597 -13.39 -19.92 11.87
C GLY A 597 -13.69 -21.06 12.84
N PHE A 598 -14.97 -21.20 13.21
CA PHE A 598 -15.58 -22.27 14.03
C PHE A 598 -15.65 -22.05 15.56
N GLY A 599 -16.63 -21.24 15.97
CA GLY A 599 -17.38 -21.49 17.21
C GLY A 599 -18.50 -22.51 16.98
N PRO A 600 -18.80 -23.42 17.93
CA PRO A 600 -19.70 -24.56 17.72
C PRO A 600 -21.18 -24.15 17.81
N GLY A 601 -21.88 -24.17 16.68
CA GLY A 601 -23.32 -23.95 16.62
C GLY A 601 -23.83 -24.07 15.20
N GLY A 602 -24.12 -25.30 14.77
CA GLY A 602 -24.68 -25.55 13.44
C GLY A 602 -26.09 -24.97 13.28
N GLY A 603 -26.33 -24.41 12.09
CA GLY A 603 -27.65 -24.31 11.47
C GLY A 603 -28.41 -23.00 11.69
N MET A 604 -28.42 -22.15 10.67
CA MET A 604 -29.63 -21.67 9.98
C MET A 604 -29.21 -20.69 8.89
N GLY A 605 -29.60 -20.98 7.64
CA GLY A 605 -29.24 -20.22 6.44
C GLY A 605 -29.54 -18.73 6.58
N GLY A 606 -28.48 -17.92 6.55
CA GLY A 606 -28.55 -16.48 6.31
C GLY A 606 -28.59 -16.22 4.80
N ARG A 607 -29.49 -15.33 4.38
CA ARG A 607 -29.66 -14.86 3.01
C ARG A 607 -28.31 -14.44 2.40
N MET A 608 -28.04 -14.88 1.17
CA MET A 608 -26.97 -14.33 0.33
C MET A 608 -27.32 -12.86 0.07
N GLY A 609 -26.57 -11.93 0.67
CA GLY A 609 -26.51 -10.57 0.15
C GLY A 609 -25.57 -10.62 -1.04
N SER A 610 -26.06 -10.26 -2.23
CA SER A 610 -25.22 -10.01 -3.39
C SER A 610 -24.08 -9.06 -2.96
N SER A 611 -22.84 -9.43 -3.24
CA SER A 611 -21.74 -8.46 -3.13
C SER A 611 -21.98 -7.36 -4.17
N SER A 612 -21.45 -6.15 -3.99
CA SER A 612 -21.82 -5.00 -4.82
C SER A 612 -20.61 -4.38 -5.53
N GLY A 613 -19.58 -5.16 -5.82
CA GLY A 613 -18.32 -4.62 -6.30
C GLY A 613 -18.45 -3.92 -7.67
N PHE A 614 -17.77 -2.80 -7.85
CA PHE A 614 -17.92 -1.94 -9.03
C PHE A 614 -16.66 -1.99 -9.90
N LEU A 615 -16.85 -1.94 -11.23
CA LEU A 615 -15.73 -1.91 -12.17
C LEU A 615 -15.90 -0.79 -13.19
N THR A 616 -14.92 0.09 -13.28
CA THR A 616 -14.93 1.23 -14.21
C THR A 616 -13.64 1.34 -15.00
N ILE A 617 -13.74 1.38 -16.33
CA ILE A 617 -12.63 1.64 -17.26
C ILE A 617 -12.94 2.91 -18.07
N THR A 618 -12.12 3.94 -17.89
CA THR A 618 -12.23 5.24 -18.59
C THR A 618 -11.06 5.52 -19.52
N GLY A 619 -9.94 4.85 -19.36
CA GLY A 619 -8.74 5.01 -20.19
C GLY A 619 -7.81 3.79 -20.06
N GLY A 620 -6.64 3.85 -20.68
CA GLY A 620 -5.65 2.77 -20.66
C GLY A 620 -5.81 1.73 -21.76
N VAL A 621 -4.92 0.73 -21.76
CA VAL A 621 -4.91 -0.40 -22.70
C VAL A 621 -4.82 -1.71 -21.93
N HIS A 622 -5.90 -2.48 -21.93
CA HIS A 622 -6.11 -3.61 -21.05
C HIS A 622 -6.28 -4.91 -21.83
N HIS A 623 -5.48 -5.91 -21.47
CA HIS A 623 -5.65 -7.30 -21.88
C HIS A 623 -5.95 -8.14 -20.64
N ALA A 624 -7.14 -8.71 -20.60
CA ALA A 624 -7.61 -9.61 -19.55
C ALA A 624 -7.79 -11.02 -20.13
N LYS A 625 -7.20 -12.01 -19.49
CA LYS A 625 -7.22 -13.40 -19.97
C LYS A 625 -7.48 -14.36 -18.82
N THR A 626 -8.39 -15.30 -19.04
CA THR A 626 -8.69 -16.34 -18.06
C THR A 626 -8.08 -17.70 -18.43
N GLY A 627 -8.06 -18.59 -17.45
CA GLY A 627 -7.90 -20.02 -17.63
C GLY A 627 -9.12 -20.66 -18.29
N SER A 628 -9.23 -21.99 -18.18
CA SER A 628 -10.43 -22.71 -18.62
C SER A 628 -11.29 -23.08 -17.42
N GLY A 629 -12.57 -22.73 -17.43
CA GLY A 629 -13.46 -23.04 -16.32
C GLY A 629 -14.79 -22.31 -16.40
N ASP A 630 -15.42 -22.17 -15.24
CA ASP A 630 -16.45 -21.20 -14.96
C ASP A 630 -15.70 -19.92 -14.59
N THR A 631 -15.42 -19.08 -15.58
CA THR A 631 -14.49 -17.93 -15.43
C THR A 631 -15.01 -16.76 -16.21
N ASP A 632 -14.71 -15.56 -15.72
CA ASP A 632 -15.06 -14.29 -16.33
C ASP A 632 -13.81 -13.46 -16.59
N GLY A 633 -13.74 -12.95 -17.83
CA GLY A 633 -12.62 -12.08 -18.18
C GLY A 633 -12.67 -10.74 -17.44
N ILE A 634 -13.85 -10.16 -17.33
CA ILE A 634 -14.13 -8.98 -16.51
C ILE A 634 -15.45 -9.23 -15.79
N ASP A 635 -15.37 -9.42 -14.47
CA ASP A 635 -16.50 -9.63 -13.59
C ASP A 635 -16.74 -8.44 -12.66
N SER A 636 -18.01 -8.15 -12.40
CA SER A 636 -18.46 -7.17 -11.43
C SER A 636 -19.74 -7.65 -10.76
N ASN A 637 -19.69 -7.85 -9.46
CA ASN A 637 -20.88 -8.16 -8.66
C ASN A 637 -21.85 -6.94 -8.51
N GLY A 638 -21.52 -5.80 -9.11
CA GLY A 638 -22.28 -4.57 -9.13
C GLY A 638 -22.38 -4.00 -10.54
N GLU A 639 -22.02 -2.73 -10.71
CA GLU A 639 -22.05 -2.09 -12.04
C GLU A 639 -20.71 -2.20 -12.77
N LEU A 640 -20.80 -2.49 -14.07
CA LEU A 640 -19.68 -2.50 -15.00
C LEU A 640 -19.79 -1.33 -15.98
N THR A 641 -18.82 -0.43 -15.98
CA THR A 641 -18.74 0.69 -16.93
C THR A 641 -17.43 0.66 -17.72
N ILE A 642 -17.53 0.60 -19.05
CA ILE A 642 -16.40 0.77 -19.97
C ILE A 642 -16.72 1.92 -20.93
N SER A 643 -16.31 3.13 -20.57
CA SER A 643 -16.60 4.37 -21.33
C SER A 643 -15.42 4.88 -22.15
N GLY A 644 -14.22 4.39 -21.86
CA GLY A 644 -13.02 4.67 -22.66
C GLY A 644 -12.02 3.51 -22.61
N GLY A 645 -10.78 3.80 -23.01
CA GLY A 645 -9.71 2.81 -23.06
C GLY A 645 -9.86 1.75 -24.17
N VAL A 646 -8.81 0.96 -24.36
CA VAL A 646 -8.75 -0.19 -25.28
C VAL A 646 -8.84 -1.45 -24.44
N VAL A 647 -9.89 -2.26 -24.62
CA VAL A 647 -10.13 -3.44 -23.79
C VAL A 647 -10.20 -4.69 -24.66
N ILE A 648 -9.30 -5.63 -24.40
CA ILE A 648 -9.23 -6.95 -25.00
C ILE A 648 -9.46 -7.99 -23.92
N VAL A 649 -10.44 -8.86 -24.12
CA VAL A 649 -10.72 -9.96 -23.20
C VAL A 649 -10.64 -11.29 -23.94
N GLU A 650 -9.94 -12.26 -23.36
CA GLU A 650 -9.88 -13.64 -23.82
C GLU A 650 -10.33 -14.59 -22.72
N CYS A 651 -11.54 -15.16 -22.86
CA CYS A 651 -12.12 -16.06 -21.87
C CYS A 651 -12.36 -17.47 -22.43
N GLN A 652 -11.95 -18.52 -21.70
CA GLN A 652 -12.18 -19.91 -22.09
C GLN A 652 -13.23 -20.61 -21.22
N ILE A 653 -14.50 -20.33 -21.47
CA ILE A 653 -15.62 -20.99 -20.78
C ILE A 653 -15.60 -22.50 -21.04
N SER A 654 -15.63 -23.29 -19.97
CA SER A 654 -15.80 -24.75 -20.01
C SER A 654 -16.67 -25.26 -18.84
N GLY A 655 -17.98 -25.31 -19.07
CA GLY A 655 -18.98 -25.56 -18.01
C GLY A 655 -19.39 -24.25 -17.32
N GLY A 656 -20.58 -24.22 -16.70
CA GLY A 656 -21.04 -23.05 -15.93
C GLY A 656 -21.61 -21.89 -16.75
N MET A 657 -21.68 -20.71 -16.12
CA MET A 657 -22.10 -19.41 -16.67
C MET A 657 -20.90 -18.48 -16.55
N GLY A 658 -20.39 -17.98 -17.67
CA GLY A 658 -19.29 -17.04 -17.68
C GLY A 658 -19.09 -16.46 -19.08
N GLY A 659 -18.19 -15.48 -19.20
CA GLY A 659 -18.18 -14.57 -20.32
C GLY A 659 -16.87 -13.79 -20.48
N SER A 660 -16.83 -12.98 -21.54
CA SER A 660 -15.81 -11.92 -21.63
C SER A 660 -16.13 -10.76 -20.68
N PHE A 661 -17.41 -10.53 -20.41
CA PHE A 661 -17.93 -9.49 -19.56
C PHE A 661 -19.14 -10.04 -18.82
N ASP A 662 -19.07 -10.02 -17.50
CA ASP A 662 -20.21 -10.25 -16.62
C ASP A 662 -20.42 -9.03 -15.70
N ALA A 663 -21.68 -8.83 -15.31
CA ALA A 663 -22.07 -7.93 -14.25
C ALA A 663 -23.40 -8.37 -13.63
N ASP A 664 -23.49 -8.44 -12.31
CA ASP A 664 -24.77 -8.65 -11.61
C ASP A 664 -25.73 -7.46 -11.80
N GLY A 665 -25.17 -6.25 -11.87
CA GLY A 665 -25.87 -4.99 -12.12
C GLY A 665 -25.89 -4.57 -13.59
N THR A 666 -25.98 -3.26 -13.80
CA THR A 666 -25.98 -2.69 -15.15
C THR A 666 -24.59 -2.73 -15.76
N ALA A 667 -24.48 -3.19 -17.01
CA ALA A 667 -23.26 -3.08 -17.79
C ALA A 667 -23.41 -2.04 -18.90
N SER A 668 -22.55 -1.01 -18.88
CA SER A 668 -22.48 0.06 -19.89
C SER A 668 -21.15 0.00 -20.64
N LEU A 669 -21.16 -0.62 -21.82
CA LEU A 669 -20.00 -0.75 -22.70
C LEU A 669 -20.12 0.23 -23.87
N THR A 670 -19.54 1.42 -23.73
CA THR A 670 -19.67 2.53 -24.70
C THR A 670 -18.36 2.92 -25.38
N SER A 671 -17.20 2.48 -24.86
CA SER A 671 -15.91 2.62 -25.55
C SER A 671 -15.97 1.97 -26.94
N LYS A 672 -15.38 2.60 -27.95
CA LYS A 672 -15.36 2.08 -29.34
C LYS A 672 -14.36 0.94 -29.55
N THR A 673 -13.48 0.72 -28.60
CA THR A 673 -12.28 -0.13 -28.70
C THR A 673 -12.36 -1.30 -27.72
N VAL A 674 -13.47 -2.04 -27.76
CA VAL A 674 -13.71 -3.24 -26.94
C VAL A 674 -13.80 -4.48 -27.82
N LEU A 675 -13.02 -5.52 -27.51
CA LEU A 675 -13.16 -6.87 -28.08
C LEU A 675 -13.15 -7.93 -26.97
N GLY A 676 -14.17 -8.76 -26.92
CA GLY A 676 -14.18 -10.02 -26.18
C GLY A 676 -14.03 -11.21 -27.13
N PHE A 677 -13.27 -12.21 -26.72
CA PHE A 677 -13.06 -13.48 -27.42
C PHE A 677 -13.44 -14.62 -26.48
N SER A 678 -14.39 -15.47 -26.87
CA SER A 678 -14.84 -16.56 -26.01
C SER A 678 -15.29 -17.82 -26.75
N SER A 679 -15.26 -18.94 -26.03
CA SER A 679 -15.82 -20.24 -26.47
C SER A 679 -17.35 -20.28 -26.38
N GLY A 680 -17.95 -19.54 -25.43
CA GLY A 680 -19.39 -19.37 -25.19
C GLY A 680 -19.85 -17.91 -25.29
N SER A 681 -21.16 -17.66 -25.23
CA SER A 681 -21.69 -16.28 -25.20
C SER A 681 -21.35 -15.60 -23.87
N SER A 682 -21.12 -14.30 -23.90
CA SER A 682 -20.94 -13.46 -22.70
C SER A 682 -22.29 -13.01 -22.13
N GLU A 683 -22.42 -12.87 -20.81
CA GLU A 683 -23.60 -12.31 -20.14
C GLU A 683 -23.90 -10.89 -20.60
N LYS A 684 -22.86 -10.05 -20.70
CA LYS A 684 -22.96 -8.63 -21.04
C LYS A 684 -22.30 -8.30 -22.37
N GLY A 685 -22.76 -7.20 -22.98
CA GLY A 685 -22.32 -6.73 -24.29
C GLY A 685 -23.02 -7.39 -25.48
N THR A 686 -22.72 -6.89 -26.69
CA THR A 686 -23.32 -7.42 -27.92
C THR A 686 -22.54 -8.64 -28.40
N ASN A 687 -23.17 -9.80 -28.32
CA ASN A 687 -22.60 -11.08 -28.75
C ASN A 687 -22.73 -11.30 -30.27
N TYR A 688 -21.63 -11.67 -30.91
CA TYR A 688 -21.56 -12.05 -32.32
C TYR A 688 -21.05 -13.48 -32.49
N ASN A 689 -21.76 -14.30 -33.27
CA ASN A 689 -21.35 -15.67 -33.60
C ASN A 689 -20.31 -15.64 -34.74
N VAL A 690 -19.05 -15.46 -34.39
CA VAL A 690 -17.91 -15.34 -35.31
C VAL A 690 -16.86 -16.36 -34.87
N SER A 691 -16.64 -17.40 -35.69
CA SER A 691 -15.56 -18.34 -35.44
C SER A 691 -14.20 -17.67 -35.64
N PHE A 692 -13.34 -17.80 -34.64
CA PHE A 692 -12.00 -17.24 -34.66
C PHE A 692 -10.95 -18.28 -34.26
N THR A 693 -9.72 -18.03 -34.70
CA THR A 693 -8.56 -18.91 -34.48
C THR A 693 -7.36 -18.09 -34.09
N THR A 694 -6.34 -18.73 -33.51
CA THR A 694 -5.09 -18.06 -33.11
C THR A 694 -4.22 -17.60 -34.29
N GLY A 695 -4.61 -17.91 -35.53
CA GLY A 695 -3.82 -17.62 -36.72
C GLY A 695 -3.98 -16.21 -37.30
N ASN A 696 -5.11 -15.54 -37.02
CA ASN A 696 -5.52 -14.33 -37.73
C ASN A 696 -5.86 -13.18 -36.77
N TYR A 697 -5.85 -11.94 -37.27
CA TYR A 697 -6.43 -10.81 -36.57
C TYR A 697 -7.94 -10.80 -36.76
N TYR A 698 -8.65 -10.33 -35.74
CA TYR A 698 -10.09 -10.12 -35.74
C TYR A 698 -10.42 -8.80 -35.05
N GLY A 699 -11.53 -8.20 -35.45
CA GLY A 699 -12.01 -6.96 -34.84
C GLY A 699 -12.92 -6.16 -35.77
N THR A 700 -12.95 -4.85 -35.55
CA THR A 700 -13.82 -3.87 -36.22
C THR A 700 -12.96 -2.84 -36.96
N SER A 701 -13.56 -1.80 -37.54
CA SER A 701 -12.78 -0.69 -38.09
C SER A 701 -11.98 0.10 -37.04
N ASN A 702 -12.33 -0.05 -35.75
CA ASN A 702 -11.75 0.72 -34.66
C ASN A 702 -10.70 -0.06 -33.87
N ILE A 703 -10.74 -1.40 -33.89
CA ILE A 703 -9.83 -2.23 -33.12
C ILE A 703 -9.58 -3.57 -33.83
N ALA A 704 -8.35 -4.07 -33.74
CA ALA A 704 -7.96 -5.40 -34.18
C ALA A 704 -6.99 -6.05 -33.20
N PHE A 705 -7.23 -7.32 -32.92
CA PHE A 705 -6.38 -8.14 -32.06
C PHE A 705 -6.24 -9.55 -32.63
N LYS A 706 -5.09 -10.18 -32.40
CA LYS A 706 -4.84 -11.58 -32.76
C LYS A 706 -4.96 -12.42 -31.48
N PRO A 707 -6.06 -13.17 -31.30
CA PRO A 707 -6.28 -13.92 -30.06
C PRO A 707 -5.23 -15.03 -29.89
N THR A 708 -4.94 -15.32 -28.62
CA THR A 708 -4.15 -16.46 -28.16
C THR A 708 -5.00 -17.71 -27.91
N ILE A 709 -6.32 -17.56 -27.90
CA ILE A 709 -7.30 -18.66 -27.84
C ILE A 709 -8.09 -18.82 -29.16
N SER A 710 -8.83 -19.92 -29.29
CA SER A 710 -9.80 -20.12 -30.39
C SER A 710 -11.20 -20.29 -29.81
N GLY A 711 -12.22 -19.86 -30.55
CA GLY A 711 -13.59 -19.84 -30.06
C GLY A 711 -14.60 -19.48 -31.14
N ARG A 712 -15.82 -19.15 -30.71
CA ARG A 712 -16.98 -18.95 -31.59
C ARG A 712 -17.75 -17.67 -31.33
N TYR A 713 -17.53 -17.02 -30.20
CA TYR A 713 -18.25 -15.82 -29.82
C TYR A 713 -17.29 -14.67 -29.65
N MET A 714 -17.68 -13.52 -30.19
CA MET A 714 -16.98 -12.27 -29.98
C MET A 714 -17.94 -11.23 -29.42
N VAL A 715 -17.45 -10.40 -28.51
CA VAL A 715 -18.15 -9.20 -28.04
C VAL A 715 -17.49 -7.98 -28.67
N ALA A 716 -18.28 -7.05 -29.19
CA ALA A 716 -17.79 -5.76 -29.66
C ALA A 716 -18.86 -4.68 -29.48
N THR A 717 -18.42 -3.45 -29.22
CA THR A 717 -19.29 -2.28 -29.03
C THR A 717 -19.57 -1.51 -30.31
N THR A 718 -18.72 -1.65 -31.34
CA THR A 718 -18.85 -0.92 -32.60
C THR A 718 -18.86 -1.83 -33.84
N GLY A 719 -20.08 -2.13 -34.31
CA GLY A 719 -20.27 -2.96 -35.49
C GLY A 719 -19.93 -4.44 -35.26
N GLN A 720 -20.25 -5.26 -36.25
CA GLN A 720 -19.96 -6.69 -36.19
C GLN A 720 -18.47 -6.95 -36.41
N PRO A 721 -17.77 -7.63 -35.48
CA PRO A 721 -16.38 -7.98 -35.67
C PRO A 721 -16.24 -9.05 -36.76
N ALA A 722 -15.11 -9.01 -37.47
CA ALA A 722 -14.76 -9.97 -38.51
C ALA A 722 -13.25 -10.20 -38.55
N GLN A 723 -12.81 -11.15 -39.36
CA GLN A 723 -11.38 -11.33 -39.63
C GLN A 723 -10.80 -10.08 -40.30
N VAL A 724 -9.69 -9.58 -39.76
CA VAL A 724 -8.95 -8.42 -40.26
C VAL A 724 -7.74 -8.92 -41.04
N SER A 725 -7.71 -8.63 -42.35
CA SER A 725 -6.65 -9.09 -43.25
C SER A 725 -5.39 -8.21 -43.24
N ASN A 726 -5.51 -6.96 -42.76
CA ASN A 726 -4.41 -6.00 -42.69
C ASN A 726 -4.60 -5.04 -41.52
N THR A 727 -3.57 -4.87 -40.69
CA THR A 727 -3.57 -3.95 -39.55
C THR A 727 -2.95 -2.58 -39.87
N SER A 728 -2.47 -2.36 -41.09
CA SER A 728 -1.85 -1.08 -41.48
C SER A 728 -2.82 0.11 -41.55
N SER A 729 -4.14 -0.14 -41.46
CA SER A 729 -5.17 0.90 -41.44
C SER A 729 -5.46 1.48 -40.06
N TYR A 730 -4.90 0.90 -39.00
CA TYR A 730 -5.04 1.40 -37.63
C TYR A 730 -3.91 2.40 -37.33
N GLN A 731 -4.25 3.50 -36.65
CA GLN A 731 -3.33 4.60 -36.38
C GLN A 731 -2.42 4.35 -35.18
N LYS A 732 -2.87 3.54 -34.22
CA LYS A 732 -2.14 3.23 -32.98
C LYS A 732 -1.99 1.72 -32.80
N SER A 733 -0.93 1.33 -32.09
CA SER A 733 -0.70 -0.04 -31.66
C SER A 733 0.02 -0.08 -30.32
N VAL A 734 -0.35 -1.05 -29.48
CA VAL A 734 0.35 -1.35 -28.23
C VAL A 734 0.70 -2.84 -28.22
N THR A 735 1.93 -3.15 -27.83
CA THR A 735 2.39 -4.52 -27.59
C THR A 735 2.40 -4.76 -26.09
N PHE A 736 1.61 -5.73 -25.65
CA PHE A 736 1.55 -6.16 -24.26
C PHE A 736 2.84 -6.90 -23.85
N PRO A 737 3.19 -6.92 -22.55
CA PRO A 737 4.31 -7.70 -22.02
C PRO A 737 4.36 -9.17 -22.47
N SER A 738 3.22 -9.83 -22.64
CA SER A 738 3.10 -11.19 -23.16
C SER A 738 3.49 -11.34 -24.65
N GLY A 739 3.70 -10.23 -25.36
CA GLY A 739 4.08 -10.16 -26.76
C GLY A 739 2.90 -10.02 -27.73
N SER A 740 1.66 -10.13 -27.26
CA SER A 740 0.46 -9.86 -28.06
C SER A 740 0.38 -8.38 -28.41
N SER A 741 -0.21 -8.02 -29.56
CA SER A 741 -0.35 -6.63 -29.97
C SER A 741 -1.78 -6.30 -30.38
N VAL A 742 -2.30 -5.20 -29.85
CA VAL A 742 -3.57 -4.60 -30.24
C VAL A 742 -3.32 -3.40 -31.15
N TYR A 743 -4.15 -3.26 -32.17
CA TYR A 743 -4.15 -2.15 -33.13
C TYR A 743 -5.49 -1.44 -33.04
N TYR A 744 -5.52 -0.11 -32.99
CA TYR A 744 -6.77 0.63 -32.79
C TYR A 744 -6.75 2.06 -33.37
N ASN A 745 -7.94 2.62 -33.49
CA ASN A 745 -8.25 4.00 -33.88
C ASN A 745 -9.08 4.65 -32.76
N GLU A 746 -8.83 5.91 -32.44
CA GLU A 746 -9.60 6.69 -31.45
C GLU A 746 -10.84 7.36 -32.05
#